data_AF-A0A3S3PS52-F1
#
_entry.id   AF-A0A3S3PS52-F1
#
_cell.length_a   1.000
_cell.length_b   1.000
_cell.length_c   1.000
_cell.angle_alpha   90.00
_cell.angle_beta   90.00
_cell.angle_gamma   90.00
#
_symmetry.space_group_name_H-M   'P 1'
#
loop_
_entity.id
_entity.type
_entity.pdbx_description
1 polymer ?
#
loop_
_entity_poly.entity_id
_entity_poly.type
_entity_poly.pdbx_seq_one_letter_code
_entity_poly.pdbx_strand_id
1 'polypeptide(L)'
;MKRLLLNYCVLILTSLQFITVELKAQAQIILNQPNQGGTHIATESIVLADGFTSANGFHALIIPTSNCIPLQSTPTISKAHVITWTPRISGLTNVSTLSSRPICEVNQSIQYLDGLGRPLQLVETRANPDGSKDLITITNYDQFGREKFKYLPYTAGGVHGSFRQDALVPSSGVHDFYNPQGSSGDQLSNGIPRIPSPFSETQFEASTLNRTFQKGGPGDPWQLASGHTIRNDYSSNNQKTNPVLSDFRGAKLFRAQIQSNTVTRNLTEDGWYPEGTLAVNISKNENWVSGRAGTEEEFIDRDGRIILKRTWESETSPLSTYYVYDDLGNLCFVLTPGSNPDGSTAITTQVLNNFCFQYSYDHRNRQIEKQVPGKGKEEIVYNKLDQVVLSRDAEQLDKGKWLFNKYDAQGRLIITGIVSSTASREDWQNDVNNQLTLFEKRDDTNVANTNTGYSDQTLPLHSTTNYQVNQYLTISYFDDYNFFGNNFGHPQSGQRLDVHGLATGNKTNVLGTSNMLLDVNYYDTYGRLVETRSQNYVNGNDIVTSVYNFTGQTVLTKRVHSGYNNQSVSISKRYEYDHVGRKINTYQRIGNEQSPEVLLATLIYNELGQVREQILHNGLYPINYTYNSRGWLKTKTSSLFSFQLKYEEGNTPQYNGNISEQNWGTSLNYNSKSFSYTYDQLSRLMTASSPGMNETVHGYDAMSNMTGLTREGQSGTYQYIGNRLQKIINGGLATNEYYYDLNGNVTTDGRINKLITYNILNLPTSYGSGINFLYDAQGKKLRKTSTDIIDYVDGIRYLNGVIEFVSTDFGVARKSGSNYSYEYFLADHLGNTRASIQYNQNNNQIEAFQYENYFAFGLRSTPSLVSANSTQFLYNGKELQDELGQYDYGARFYDPVIGRWSVIDPLVELYQEDTSPYIYVLNNPIRLTDPDGRYPFPYDSALPFLNGVGRGIATGFKGTLSFLKEGAWKAETWKGMGNLSLGMMLKNSPGSYANLAAFDAAYGTNTLNAVLGFESQIAGGVDKFVNGDAGQKGEVVGQVLYAVAESVALSKGAGVVSNGIKAGKTLSSAINAAETVTNTIKTTEVVKTTTKAAAAPLKNISGTLDNAANLARNQHYGPNKNIFRRLAQNAQDVQALAEAEAGMGRNLNLKLGDPRYQGWEKWHHSVGPKGSKSVVHYLRDPQTGFLTDFKFK
;
A
#
# COMPACT_ATOMS: atom_id res chain seq x y z
N MET A 1 13.17 -56.27 -8.53
CA MET A 1 13.34 -54.89 -9.06
C MET A 1 12.27 -54.48 -10.06
N LYS A 2 11.99 -55.19 -11.16
CA LYS A 2 10.88 -54.83 -12.09
C LYS A 2 9.46 -54.94 -11.48
N ARG A 3 9.25 -55.75 -10.44
CA ARG A 3 7.98 -55.77 -9.65
C ARG A 3 7.85 -54.67 -8.59
N LEU A 4 8.94 -54.02 -8.17
CA LEU A 4 8.87 -52.85 -7.27
C LEU A 4 8.58 -51.56 -8.04
N LEU A 5 9.07 -51.45 -9.28
CA LEU A 5 8.74 -50.34 -10.18
C LEU A 5 7.27 -50.37 -10.64
N LEU A 6 6.66 -51.55 -10.78
CA LEU A 6 5.25 -51.66 -11.15
C LEU A 6 4.29 -51.26 -10.01
N ASN A 7 4.65 -51.52 -8.74
CA ASN A 7 3.87 -51.07 -7.59
C ASN A 7 4.06 -49.56 -7.29
N TYR A 8 5.22 -48.99 -7.61
CA TYR A 8 5.42 -47.53 -7.53
C TYR A 8 4.69 -46.76 -8.64
N CYS A 9 4.58 -47.33 -9.86
CA CYS A 9 3.79 -46.70 -10.93
C CYS A 9 2.27 -46.82 -10.70
N VAL A 10 1.79 -47.87 -10.03
CA VAL A 10 0.37 -47.97 -9.65
C VAL A 10 0.02 -47.04 -8.49
N LEU A 11 0.94 -46.78 -7.54
CA LEU A 11 0.72 -45.77 -6.49
C LEU A 11 0.67 -44.34 -7.05
N ILE A 12 1.48 -44.01 -8.06
CA ILE A 12 1.53 -42.67 -8.69
C ILE A 12 0.29 -42.40 -9.57
N LEU A 13 -0.33 -43.43 -10.13
CA LEU A 13 -1.58 -43.32 -10.89
C LEU A 13 -2.83 -43.24 -10.00
N THR A 14 -2.78 -43.75 -8.76
CA THR A 14 -3.88 -43.58 -7.77
C THR A 14 -3.79 -42.27 -6.98
N SER A 15 -2.64 -41.60 -6.93
CA SER A 15 -2.47 -40.29 -6.26
C SER A 15 -2.88 -39.08 -7.11
N LEU A 16 -3.30 -39.28 -8.36
CA LEU A 16 -3.79 -38.22 -9.26
C LEU A 16 -5.33 -38.23 -9.46
N GLN A 17 -6.08 -39.06 -8.73
CA GLN A 17 -7.55 -39.11 -8.80
C GLN A 17 -8.29 -38.82 -7.47
N PHE A 18 -7.59 -38.38 -6.42
CA PHE A 18 -8.23 -38.02 -5.15
C PHE A 18 -7.72 -36.69 -4.58
N ILE A 19 -8.02 -35.59 -5.27
CA ILE A 19 -8.33 -34.29 -4.64
C ILE A 19 -9.53 -33.69 -5.38
N THR A 20 -10.67 -34.34 -5.22
CA THR A 20 -11.99 -33.70 -5.22
C THR A 20 -12.87 -34.52 -4.28
N VAL A 21 -12.53 -34.51 -2.99
CA VAL A 21 -13.60 -34.56 -1.99
C VAL A 21 -14.03 -33.12 -1.80
N GLU A 22 -14.71 -32.59 -2.81
CA GLU A 22 -15.73 -31.61 -2.52
C GLU A 22 -16.70 -32.34 -1.59
N LEU A 23 -16.80 -31.90 -0.34
CA LEU A 23 -18.09 -31.98 0.34
C LEU A 23 -19.03 -31.12 -0.50
N LYS A 24 -19.55 -31.69 -1.60
CA LYS A 24 -20.53 -31.04 -2.44
C LYS A 24 -21.77 -30.88 -1.57
N ALA A 25 -22.17 -29.63 -1.33
CA ALA A 25 -23.57 -29.36 -1.04
C ALA A 25 -24.41 -30.02 -2.14
N GLN A 26 -25.51 -30.69 -1.75
CA GLN A 26 -26.37 -31.36 -2.73
C GLN A 26 -26.99 -30.33 -3.67
N ALA A 27 -27.07 -30.65 -4.97
CA ALA A 27 -27.76 -29.82 -5.95
C ALA A 27 -29.18 -29.48 -5.50
N GLN A 28 -29.92 -30.49 -5.05
CA GLN A 28 -31.24 -30.31 -4.47
C GLN A 28 -31.33 -31.03 -3.12
N ILE A 29 -31.83 -30.34 -2.10
CA ILE A 29 -32.20 -30.94 -0.81
C ILE A 29 -33.73 -30.97 -0.72
N ILE A 30 -34.29 -32.13 -0.38
CA ILE A 30 -35.72 -32.28 -0.10
C ILE A 30 -35.88 -32.57 1.38
N LEU A 31 -36.60 -31.72 2.09
CA LEU A 31 -36.91 -31.88 3.51
C LEU A 31 -38.36 -32.30 3.65
N ASN A 32 -38.59 -33.45 4.25
CA ASN A 32 -39.90 -34.09 4.34
C ASN A 32 -40.11 -34.86 5.66
N GLN A 33 -39.26 -34.62 6.66
CA GLN A 33 -39.38 -35.24 7.98
C GLN A 33 -39.63 -34.19 9.07
N PRO A 34 -40.31 -34.54 10.16
CA PRO A 34 -40.51 -33.64 11.29
C PRO A 34 -39.19 -33.32 12.01
N ASN A 35 -39.10 -32.12 12.57
CA ASN A 35 -37.94 -31.57 13.30
C ASN A 35 -36.63 -31.41 12.49
N GLN A 36 -36.71 -31.14 11.18
CA GLN A 36 -35.54 -30.85 10.33
C GLN A 36 -35.10 -29.37 10.38
N GLY A 37 -34.93 -28.81 11.58
CA GLY A 37 -34.41 -27.45 11.81
C GLY A 37 -32.92 -27.28 11.49
N GLY A 38 -32.40 -26.05 11.57
CA GLY A 38 -31.00 -25.72 11.26
C GLY A 38 -30.77 -25.19 9.84
N THR A 39 -29.49 -25.03 9.48
CA THR A 39 -29.06 -24.50 8.17
C THR A 39 -28.86 -25.61 7.16
N HIS A 40 -29.64 -25.58 6.09
CA HIS A 40 -29.53 -26.50 4.96
C HIS A 40 -28.89 -25.77 3.79
N ILE A 41 -27.85 -26.36 3.22
CA ILE A 41 -27.06 -25.76 2.14
C ILE A 41 -27.19 -26.62 0.88
N ALA A 42 -27.83 -26.10 -0.16
CA ALA A 42 -27.93 -26.75 -1.47
C ALA A 42 -27.26 -25.91 -2.56
N THR A 43 -27.02 -26.47 -3.74
CA THR A 43 -26.38 -25.74 -4.85
C THR A 43 -27.34 -25.33 -5.97
N GLU A 44 -28.58 -25.81 -5.96
CA GLU A 44 -29.62 -25.41 -6.92
C GLU A 44 -30.96 -25.12 -6.22
N SER A 45 -31.44 -26.01 -5.34
CA SER A 45 -32.74 -25.80 -4.67
C SER A 45 -32.90 -26.52 -3.33
N ILE A 46 -33.73 -25.97 -2.45
CA ILE A 46 -34.20 -26.64 -1.23
C ILE A 46 -35.73 -26.71 -1.29
N VAL A 47 -36.28 -27.92 -1.28
CA VAL A 47 -37.72 -28.17 -1.38
C VAL A 47 -38.25 -28.64 -0.04
N LEU A 48 -39.19 -27.89 0.51
CA LEU A 48 -39.97 -28.30 1.68
C LEU A 48 -41.18 -29.08 1.21
N ALA A 49 -41.18 -30.38 1.43
CA ALA A 49 -42.27 -31.28 1.06
C ALA A 49 -43.12 -31.65 2.29
N ASP A 50 -44.30 -32.23 2.04
CA ASP A 50 -45.21 -32.68 3.09
C ASP A 50 -44.49 -33.57 4.12
N GLY A 51 -44.66 -33.23 5.40
CA GLY A 51 -43.98 -33.88 6.52
C GLY A 51 -42.86 -33.04 7.18
N PHE A 52 -42.44 -31.94 6.54
CA PHE A 52 -41.47 -31.02 7.15
C PHE A 52 -42.05 -30.24 8.34
N THR A 53 -41.36 -30.29 9.49
CA THR A 53 -41.58 -29.36 10.61
C THR A 53 -40.23 -28.94 11.21
N SER A 54 -40.16 -27.76 11.83
CA SER A 54 -38.95 -27.28 12.52
C SER A 54 -39.29 -26.72 13.90
N ALA A 55 -38.65 -27.27 14.94
CA ALA A 55 -38.77 -26.79 16.33
C ALA A 55 -37.72 -25.71 16.68
N ASN A 56 -36.60 -25.70 15.97
CA ASN A 56 -35.49 -24.74 16.12
C ASN A 56 -35.22 -24.15 14.73
N GLY A 57 -35.44 -22.84 14.54
CA GLY A 57 -35.27 -22.03 13.31
C GLY A 57 -34.79 -22.74 12.02
N PHE A 58 -35.53 -22.57 10.93
CA PHE A 58 -35.15 -23.09 9.61
C PHE A 58 -34.40 -22.03 8.80
N HIS A 59 -33.20 -22.38 8.30
CA HIS A 59 -32.43 -21.55 7.39
C HIS A 59 -32.09 -22.35 6.13
N ALA A 60 -32.48 -21.82 4.97
CA ALA A 60 -32.15 -22.39 3.67
C ALA A 60 -31.13 -21.47 2.99
N LEU A 61 -30.01 -22.04 2.55
CA LEU A 61 -28.99 -21.33 1.79
C LEU A 61 -28.72 -22.09 0.50
N ILE A 62 -29.03 -21.47 -0.63
CA ILE A 62 -28.67 -22.00 -1.95
C ILE A 62 -27.36 -21.31 -2.34
N ILE A 63 -26.26 -22.06 -2.34
CA ILE A 63 -24.94 -21.60 -2.80
C ILE A 63 -24.70 -22.22 -4.18
N PRO A 64 -25.01 -21.52 -5.28
CA PRO A 64 -24.77 -22.06 -6.62
C PRO A 64 -23.31 -22.48 -6.79
N THR A 65 -23.08 -23.75 -7.09
CA THR A 65 -21.77 -24.26 -7.48
C THR A 65 -21.41 -23.64 -8.82
N SER A 66 -20.49 -22.67 -8.78
CA SER A 66 -19.95 -21.94 -9.92
C SER A 66 -21.03 -21.28 -10.80
N ASN A 67 -21.04 -19.95 -10.87
CA ASN A 67 -21.73 -19.24 -11.95
C ASN A 67 -21.02 -19.49 -13.29
N CYS A 68 -20.77 -20.75 -13.67
CA CYS A 68 -20.22 -21.15 -14.96
C CYS A 68 -21.31 -21.12 -16.03
N ILE A 69 -22.05 -20.02 -16.09
CA ILE A 69 -23.01 -19.77 -17.17
C ILE A 69 -22.26 -19.30 -18.42
N PRO A 70 -22.80 -19.53 -19.63
CA PRO A 70 -22.19 -19.05 -20.87
C PRO A 70 -21.99 -17.53 -20.85
N LEU A 71 -20.83 -17.03 -21.28
CA LEU A 71 -20.58 -15.58 -21.36
C LEU A 71 -21.58 -14.90 -22.30
N GLN A 72 -21.77 -15.44 -23.51
CA GLN A 72 -22.74 -14.98 -24.52
C GLN A 72 -22.83 -13.45 -24.63
N SER A 73 -21.79 -12.85 -25.23
CA SER A 73 -21.67 -11.41 -25.41
C SER A 73 -21.94 -11.00 -26.86
N THR A 74 -22.68 -9.90 -27.05
CA THR A 74 -22.98 -9.29 -28.36
C THR A 74 -22.56 -7.82 -28.35
N PRO A 75 -21.26 -7.53 -28.58
CA PRO A 75 -20.74 -6.16 -28.64
C PRO A 75 -21.41 -5.33 -29.75
N THR A 76 -21.60 -4.04 -29.51
CA THR A 76 -22.21 -3.13 -30.49
C THR A 76 -21.18 -2.74 -31.56
N ILE A 77 -21.25 -3.42 -32.70
CA ILE A 77 -20.30 -3.25 -33.82
C ILE A 77 -20.30 -1.86 -34.46
N SER A 78 -21.39 -1.09 -34.32
CA SER A 78 -21.49 0.27 -34.86
C SER A 78 -20.74 1.31 -34.03
N LYS A 79 -20.17 0.93 -32.88
CA LYS A 79 -19.36 1.79 -32.01
C LYS A 79 -17.92 1.29 -32.01
N ALA A 80 -16.96 2.22 -32.07
CA ALA A 80 -15.55 1.88 -31.87
C ALA A 80 -15.37 1.32 -30.46
N HIS A 81 -14.67 0.20 -30.33
CA HIS A 81 -14.50 -0.47 -29.04
C HIS A 81 -13.23 -1.33 -28.99
N VAL A 82 -12.75 -1.58 -27.78
CA VAL A 82 -11.68 -2.53 -27.47
C VAL A 82 -12.27 -3.63 -26.59
N ILE A 83 -12.09 -4.89 -27.00
CA ILE A 83 -12.49 -6.06 -26.21
C ILE A 83 -11.25 -6.64 -25.56
N THR A 84 -11.27 -6.73 -24.24
CA THR A 84 -10.24 -7.41 -23.46
C THR A 84 -10.82 -8.69 -22.89
N TRP A 85 -10.13 -9.80 -23.14
CA TRP A 85 -10.44 -11.11 -22.60
C TRP A 85 -9.42 -11.49 -21.55
N THR A 86 -9.89 -11.94 -20.40
CA THR A 86 -9.03 -12.37 -19.30
C THR A 86 -9.31 -13.84 -18.99
N PRO A 87 -8.52 -14.77 -19.55
CA PRO A 87 -8.56 -16.19 -19.21
C PRO A 87 -8.40 -16.42 -17.70
N ARG A 88 -9.20 -17.32 -17.16
CA ARG A 88 -9.18 -17.76 -15.76
C ARG A 88 -8.83 -19.25 -15.60
N ILE A 89 -8.58 -19.94 -16.70
CA ILE A 89 -8.10 -21.32 -16.75
C ILE A 89 -6.93 -21.47 -17.73
N SER A 90 -6.12 -22.50 -17.52
CA SER A 90 -5.03 -22.87 -18.43
C SER A 90 -5.53 -23.53 -19.71
N GLY A 91 -4.69 -23.52 -20.76
CA GLY A 91 -4.93 -24.27 -22.00
C GLY A 91 -5.77 -23.53 -23.05
N LEU A 92 -6.14 -22.27 -22.80
CA LEU A 92 -6.80 -21.41 -23.78
C LEU A 92 -5.75 -20.77 -24.70
N THR A 93 -5.55 -21.35 -25.88
CA THR A 93 -4.53 -20.93 -26.85
C THR A 93 -5.09 -20.24 -28.10
N ASN A 94 -6.41 -20.24 -28.27
CA ASN A 94 -7.07 -19.68 -29.45
C ASN A 94 -8.17 -18.68 -29.07
N VAL A 95 -7.97 -17.42 -29.47
CA VAL A 95 -8.88 -16.29 -29.22
C VAL A 95 -10.30 -16.55 -29.75
N SER A 96 -10.43 -17.26 -30.87
CA SER A 96 -11.74 -17.57 -31.47
C SER A 96 -12.64 -18.45 -30.58
N THR A 97 -12.06 -19.14 -29.60
CA THR A 97 -12.81 -20.01 -28.68
C THR A 97 -13.21 -19.32 -27.39
N LEU A 98 -12.75 -18.08 -27.13
CA LEU A 98 -12.99 -17.39 -25.85
C LEU A 98 -14.44 -16.92 -25.69
N SER A 99 -15.09 -16.54 -26.79
CA SER A 99 -16.47 -16.02 -26.77
C SER A 99 -17.54 -17.07 -26.45
N SER A 100 -17.23 -18.36 -26.65
CA SER A 100 -18.12 -19.48 -26.30
C SER A 100 -17.88 -20.02 -24.88
N ARG A 101 -16.92 -19.47 -24.14
CA ARG A 101 -16.55 -19.96 -22.80
C ARG A 101 -17.53 -19.45 -21.74
N PRO A 102 -17.69 -20.20 -20.64
CA PRO A 102 -18.44 -19.71 -19.48
C PRO A 102 -17.67 -18.62 -18.74
N ILE A 103 -18.39 -17.77 -17.99
CA ILE A 103 -17.82 -16.61 -17.29
C ILE A 103 -16.83 -16.99 -16.17
N CYS A 104 -16.90 -18.21 -15.66
CA CYS A 104 -15.94 -18.73 -14.70
C CYS A 104 -14.58 -19.07 -15.32
N GLU A 105 -14.53 -19.31 -16.64
CA GLU A 105 -13.32 -19.63 -17.40
C GLU A 105 -12.69 -18.41 -18.05
N VAL A 106 -13.49 -17.39 -18.40
CA VAL A 106 -13.03 -16.18 -19.08
C VAL A 106 -13.88 -14.97 -18.69
N ASN A 107 -13.23 -13.89 -18.27
CA ASN A 107 -13.87 -12.59 -18.10
C ASN A 107 -13.72 -11.76 -19.38
N GLN A 108 -14.69 -10.88 -19.64
CA GLN A 108 -14.66 -9.95 -20.77
C GLN A 108 -14.98 -8.54 -20.31
N SER A 109 -14.14 -7.58 -20.71
CA SER A 109 -14.45 -6.15 -20.63
C SER A 109 -14.44 -5.53 -22.02
N ILE A 110 -15.37 -4.60 -22.25
CA ILE A 110 -15.53 -3.91 -23.53
C ILE A 110 -15.49 -2.40 -23.26
N GLN A 111 -14.44 -1.75 -23.73
CA GLN A 111 -14.29 -0.30 -23.64
C GLN A 111 -14.78 0.32 -24.95
N TYR A 112 -15.95 0.95 -24.91
CA TYR A 112 -16.48 1.75 -26.01
C TYR A 112 -15.83 3.13 -26.03
N LEU A 113 -15.55 3.61 -27.23
CA LEU A 113 -14.84 4.86 -27.50
C LEU A 113 -15.68 5.80 -28.37
N ASP A 114 -15.41 7.10 -28.26
CA ASP A 114 -15.94 8.10 -29.20
C ASP A 114 -15.11 8.18 -30.49
N GLY A 115 -15.50 9.07 -31.41
CA GLY A 115 -14.80 9.28 -32.68
C GLY A 115 -13.39 9.88 -32.54
N LEU A 116 -12.98 10.29 -31.34
CA LEU A 116 -11.66 10.81 -31.00
C LEU A 116 -10.83 9.80 -30.20
N GLY A 117 -11.35 8.59 -29.98
CA GLY A 117 -10.68 7.54 -29.20
C GLY A 117 -10.77 7.70 -27.69
N ARG A 118 -11.65 8.58 -27.17
CA ARG A 118 -11.86 8.77 -25.73
C ARG A 118 -12.87 7.76 -25.18
N PRO A 119 -12.69 7.23 -23.95
CA PRO A 119 -13.64 6.34 -23.29
C PRO A 119 -15.06 6.92 -23.17
N LEU A 120 -16.09 6.16 -23.58
CA LEU A 120 -17.51 6.52 -23.37
C LEU A 120 -18.20 5.60 -22.37
N GLN A 121 -17.95 4.30 -22.48
CA GLN A 121 -18.60 3.30 -21.63
C GLN A 121 -17.69 2.09 -21.49
N LEU A 122 -17.44 1.65 -20.27
CA LEU A 122 -16.82 0.37 -19.96
C LEU A 122 -17.92 -0.62 -19.57
N VAL A 123 -18.00 -1.75 -20.27
CA VAL A 123 -18.94 -2.83 -19.98
C VAL A 123 -18.16 -4.07 -19.56
N GLU A 124 -18.21 -4.39 -18.27
CA GLU A 124 -17.73 -5.66 -17.74
C GLU A 124 -18.86 -6.68 -17.82
N THR A 125 -18.74 -7.60 -18.76
CA THR A 125 -19.84 -8.48 -19.17
C THR A 125 -20.14 -9.49 -18.07
N ARG A 126 -21.41 -9.60 -17.65
CA ARG A 126 -21.86 -10.55 -16.60
C ARG A 126 -21.04 -10.51 -15.31
N ALA A 127 -20.54 -9.33 -14.92
CA ALA A 127 -19.62 -9.19 -13.79
C ALA A 127 -20.31 -9.10 -12.41
N ASN A 128 -21.64 -8.98 -12.35
CA ASN A 128 -22.39 -8.97 -11.10
C ASN A 128 -22.31 -10.35 -10.38
N PRO A 129 -22.59 -10.45 -9.07
CA PRO A 129 -22.35 -11.66 -8.28
C PRO A 129 -22.95 -12.96 -8.80
N ASP A 130 -24.13 -12.93 -9.43
CA ASP A 130 -24.79 -14.12 -9.98
C ASP A 130 -24.55 -14.32 -11.49
N GLY A 131 -23.83 -13.40 -12.15
CA GLY A 131 -23.56 -13.44 -13.59
C GLY A 131 -24.73 -13.04 -14.49
N SER A 132 -25.87 -12.60 -13.94
CA SER A 132 -27.07 -12.27 -14.71
C SER A 132 -27.06 -10.88 -15.36
N LYS A 133 -26.13 -9.99 -14.99
CA LYS A 133 -26.09 -8.57 -15.42
C LYS A 133 -24.66 -8.10 -15.72
N ASP A 134 -24.54 -7.19 -16.68
CA ASP A 134 -23.30 -6.48 -16.95
C ASP A 134 -23.07 -5.39 -15.89
N LEU A 135 -21.80 -5.10 -15.56
CA LEU A 135 -21.40 -3.95 -14.77
C LEU A 135 -20.89 -2.85 -15.70
N ILE A 136 -21.45 -1.65 -15.57
CA ILE A 136 -21.30 -0.58 -16.55
C ILE A 136 -20.79 0.68 -15.87
N THR A 137 -19.71 1.24 -16.42
CA THR A 137 -19.20 2.57 -16.05
C THR A 137 -19.34 3.50 -17.24
N ILE A 138 -19.83 4.71 -17.01
CA ILE A 138 -20.11 5.71 -18.04
C ILE A 138 -19.13 6.87 -17.88
N THR A 139 -18.59 7.34 -19.00
CA THR A 139 -17.82 8.59 -19.06
C THR A 139 -18.51 9.54 -20.01
N ASN A 140 -18.85 10.74 -19.52
CA ASN A 140 -19.55 11.74 -20.32
C ASN A 140 -18.74 13.04 -20.38
N TYR A 141 -18.45 13.49 -21.60
CA TYR A 141 -17.65 14.69 -21.83
C TYR A 141 -18.52 15.87 -22.22
N ASP A 142 -18.16 17.05 -21.73
CA ASP A 142 -18.69 18.31 -22.24
C ASP A 142 -18.10 18.66 -23.63
N GLN A 143 -18.55 19.78 -24.21
CA GLN A 143 -18.09 20.26 -25.52
C GLN A 143 -16.58 20.56 -25.59
N PHE A 144 -15.90 20.70 -24.45
CA PHE A 144 -14.46 20.95 -24.35
C PHE A 144 -13.67 19.67 -24.03
N GLY A 145 -14.34 18.52 -23.97
CA GLY A 145 -13.72 17.24 -23.69
C GLY A 145 -13.41 16.98 -22.21
N ARG A 146 -14.06 17.70 -21.31
CA ARG A 146 -13.89 17.55 -19.86
C ARG A 146 -15.03 16.73 -19.29
N GLU A 147 -14.74 15.93 -18.28
CA GLU A 147 -15.76 15.16 -17.56
C GLU A 147 -16.47 16.05 -16.53
N LYS A 148 -17.55 16.72 -16.95
CA LYS A 148 -18.36 17.56 -16.05
C LYS A 148 -19.10 16.69 -15.01
N PHE A 149 -19.65 15.57 -15.45
CA PHE A 149 -20.37 14.61 -14.62
C PHE A 149 -19.63 13.29 -14.62
N LYS A 150 -19.28 12.81 -13.43
CA LYS A 150 -18.74 11.46 -13.23
C LYS A 150 -19.81 10.62 -12.53
N TYR A 151 -20.39 9.70 -13.29
CA TYR A 151 -21.50 8.86 -12.87
C TYR A 151 -21.03 7.66 -12.07
N LEU A 152 -21.86 7.22 -11.13
CA LEU A 152 -21.64 5.95 -10.43
C LEU A 152 -21.82 4.76 -11.38
N PRO A 153 -21.06 3.66 -11.18
CA PRO A 153 -21.26 2.44 -11.94
C PRO A 153 -22.62 1.81 -11.61
N TYR A 154 -23.24 1.13 -12.56
CA TYR A 154 -24.52 0.45 -12.36
C TYR A 154 -24.53 -0.92 -13.03
N THR A 155 -25.50 -1.77 -12.68
CA THR A 155 -25.68 -3.04 -13.39
C THR A 155 -26.92 -3.05 -14.27
N ALA A 156 -26.84 -3.74 -15.40
CA ALA A 156 -27.95 -3.87 -16.34
C ALA A 156 -28.02 -5.28 -16.96
N GLY A 157 -29.24 -5.82 -17.05
CA GLY A 157 -29.52 -7.07 -17.78
C GLY A 157 -29.69 -6.84 -19.29
N GLY A 158 -30.22 -7.83 -20.01
CA GLY A 158 -30.53 -7.74 -21.44
C GLY A 158 -29.41 -8.26 -22.34
N VAL A 159 -29.12 -7.57 -23.44
CA VAL A 159 -28.08 -8.01 -24.39
C VAL A 159 -26.69 -7.73 -23.82
N HIS A 160 -26.04 -8.79 -23.34
CA HIS A 160 -24.75 -8.72 -22.68
C HIS A 160 -23.64 -8.17 -23.57
N GLY A 161 -22.79 -7.32 -23.00
CA GLY A 161 -21.63 -6.73 -23.69
C GLY A 161 -21.99 -5.61 -24.69
N SER A 162 -23.27 -5.31 -24.90
CA SER A 162 -23.70 -4.24 -25.81
C SER A 162 -23.52 -2.84 -25.20
N PHE A 163 -23.32 -1.85 -26.08
CA PHE A 163 -23.33 -0.42 -25.70
C PHE A 163 -24.74 0.00 -25.28
N ARG A 164 -24.89 0.52 -24.06
CA ARG A 164 -26.17 1.01 -23.55
C ARG A 164 -26.42 2.44 -23.99
N GLN A 165 -27.27 2.60 -24.99
CA GLN A 165 -27.63 3.92 -25.54
C GLN A 165 -28.52 4.73 -24.58
N ASP A 166 -29.27 4.05 -23.73
CA ASP A 166 -30.20 4.58 -22.74
C ASP A 166 -29.55 4.75 -21.35
N ALA A 167 -28.23 4.59 -21.24
CA ALA A 167 -27.50 4.57 -19.97
C ALA A 167 -27.68 5.83 -19.11
N LEU A 168 -27.96 6.98 -19.74
CA LEU A 168 -28.17 8.28 -19.08
C LEU A 168 -29.62 8.79 -19.18
N VAL A 169 -30.55 7.99 -19.71
CA VAL A 169 -31.97 8.40 -19.81
C VAL A 169 -32.61 8.30 -18.42
N PRO A 170 -33.33 9.33 -17.91
CA PRO A 170 -33.81 9.33 -16.52
C PRO A 170 -34.73 8.17 -16.12
N SER A 171 -35.50 7.62 -17.05
CA SER A 171 -36.41 6.48 -16.84
C SER A 171 -35.78 5.11 -17.11
N SER A 172 -34.46 5.05 -17.27
CA SER A 172 -33.68 3.83 -17.48
C SER A 172 -32.23 4.02 -17.00
N GLY A 173 -31.34 3.07 -17.32
CA GLY A 173 -29.89 3.23 -17.09
C GLY A 173 -29.51 3.51 -15.64
N VAL A 174 -28.53 4.41 -15.44
CA VAL A 174 -27.96 4.72 -14.12
C VAL A 174 -28.98 5.38 -13.18
N HIS A 175 -29.89 6.21 -13.71
CA HIS A 175 -30.87 6.93 -12.89
C HIS A 175 -31.95 6.00 -12.33
N ASP A 176 -32.50 5.13 -13.18
CA ASP A 176 -33.50 4.14 -12.74
C ASP A 176 -32.88 3.06 -11.84
N PHE A 177 -31.61 2.68 -12.06
CA PHE A 177 -30.92 1.73 -11.19
C PHE A 177 -30.81 2.23 -9.73
N TYR A 178 -30.44 3.50 -9.55
CA TYR A 178 -30.24 4.08 -8.21
C TYR A 178 -31.50 4.70 -7.62
N ASN A 179 -32.48 5.08 -8.44
CA ASN A 179 -33.71 5.72 -7.99
C ASN A 179 -34.91 5.30 -8.86
N PRO A 180 -35.30 4.02 -8.81
CA PRO A 180 -36.38 3.51 -9.64
C PRO A 180 -37.72 4.15 -9.25
N GLN A 181 -38.61 4.32 -10.22
CA GLN A 181 -39.90 4.96 -10.01
C GLN A 181 -40.72 4.22 -8.93
N GLY A 182 -41.25 4.97 -7.95
CA GLY A 182 -42.03 4.43 -6.84
C GLY A 182 -41.21 3.87 -5.67
N SER A 183 -39.88 3.92 -5.74
CA SER A 183 -39.02 3.61 -4.59
C SER A 183 -39.11 4.69 -3.51
N SER A 184 -39.00 4.25 -2.25
CA SER A 184 -38.96 5.11 -1.06
C SER A 184 -37.98 4.56 -0.03
N GLY A 185 -37.55 5.38 0.93
CA GLY A 185 -36.52 5.04 1.91
C GLY A 185 -35.10 5.15 1.37
N ASP A 186 -34.12 4.82 2.23
CA ASP A 186 -32.70 5.05 1.95
C ASP A 186 -32.02 3.88 1.24
N GLN A 187 -32.61 2.69 1.27
CA GLN A 187 -32.08 1.46 0.69
C GLN A 187 -33.09 0.82 -0.24
N LEU A 188 -32.62 0.34 -1.38
CA LEU A 188 -33.36 -0.52 -2.29
C LEU A 188 -33.32 -1.98 -1.81
N SER A 189 -34.29 -2.79 -2.23
CA SER A 189 -34.43 -4.20 -1.82
C SER A 189 -33.24 -5.09 -2.20
N ASN A 190 -32.47 -4.69 -3.20
CA ASN A 190 -31.25 -5.38 -3.63
C ASN A 190 -30.00 -5.04 -2.79
N GLY A 191 -30.13 -4.15 -1.79
CA GLY A 191 -29.02 -3.70 -0.93
C GLY A 191 -28.19 -2.56 -1.52
N ILE A 192 -28.75 -1.82 -2.48
CA ILE A 192 -28.15 -0.62 -3.07
C ILE A 192 -28.76 0.62 -2.40
N PRO A 193 -27.96 1.63 -2.00
CA PRO A 193 -28.51 2.90 -1.53
C PRO A 193 -29.37 3.55 -2.61
N ARG A 194 -30.49 4.15 -2.21
CA ARG A 194 -31.29 4.97 -3.12
C ARG A 194 -30.59 6.31 -3.34
N ILE A 195 -30.20 6.61 -4.58
CA ILE A 195 -29.44 7.82 -4.93
C ILE A 195 -30.11 8.56 -6.09
N PRO A 196 -30.93 9.60 -5.82
CA PRO A 196 -31.57 10.39 -6.89
C PRO A 196 -30.59 11.10 -7.82
N SER A 197 -29.44 11.55 -7.28
CA SER A 197 -28.33 12.15 -8.03
C SER A 197 -27.10 11.21 -8.06
N PRO A 198 -27.06 10.16 -8.91
CA PRO A 198 -26.03 9.12 -8.91
C PRO A 198 -24.74 9.56 -9.64
N PHE A 199 -24.32 10.80 -9.41
CA PHE A 199 -23.13 11.38 -10.06
C PHE A 199 -22.49 12.45 -9.18
N SER A 200 -21.18 12.62 -9.33
CA SER A 200 -20.48 13.84 -8.92
C SER A 200 -20.50 14.86 -10.05
N GLU A 201 -20.71 16.13 -9.72
CA GLU A 201 -20.68 17.25 -10.67
C GLU A 201 -19.46 18.15 -10.40
N THR A 202 -18.71 18.48 -11.45
CA THR A 202 -17.58 19.40 -11.38
C THR A 202 -17.90 20.68 -12.13
N GLN A 203 -17.78 21.82 -11.44
CA GLN A 203 -17.78 23.15 -12.04
C GLN A 203 -16.33 23.60 -12.26
N PHE A 204 -16.02 23.89 -13.52
CA PHE A 204 -14.73 24.45 -13.92
C PHE A 204 -14.77 25.99 -13.89
N GLU A 205 -13.63 26.61 -13.65
CA GLU A 205 -13.45 28.05 -13.82
C GLU A 205 -13.70 28.45 -15.29
N ALA A 206 -14.25 29.64 -15.52
CA ALA A 206 -14.38 30.24 -16.85
C ALA A 206 -13.01 30.74 -17.39
N SER A 207 -12.04 29.83 -17.45
CA SER A 207 -10.63 30.08 -17.76
C SER A 207 -10.11 29.02 -18.73
N THR A 208 -9.13 29.40 -19.55
CA THR A 208 -8.43 28.47 -20.46
C THR A 208 -7.60 27.42 -19.71
N LEU A 209 -7.36 27.60 -18.40
CA LEU A 209 -6.59 26.69 -17.57
C LEU A 209 -7.36 25.43 -17.15
N ASN A 210 -8.69 25.35 -17.41
CA ASN A 210 -9.54 24.20 -17.08
C ASN A 210 -9.45 23.73 -15.61
N ARG A 211 -9.23 24.66 -14.69
CA ARG A 211 -9.10 24.35 -13.27
C ARG A 211 -10.47 24.10 -12.64
N THR A 212 -10.50 23.20 -11.66
CA THR A 212 -11.72 22.92 -10.88
C THR A 212 -11.99 24.09 -9.94
N PHE A 213 -13.20 24.65 -9.99
CA PHE A 213 -13.66 25.70 -9.07
C PHE A 213 -14.48 25.11 -7.93
N GLN A 214 -15.41 24.19 -8.26
CA GLN A 214 -16.27 23.54 -7.28
C GLN A 214 -16.55 22.10 -7.72
N LYS A 215 -16.63 21.17 -6.76
CA LYS A 215 -16.93 19.76 -7.03
C LYS A 215 -17.90 19.22 -5.99
N GLY A 216 -19.04 18.76 -6.47
CA GLY A 216 -20.03 18.03 -5.69
C GLY A 216 -19.81 16.52 -5.74
N GLY A 217 -20.25 15.81 -4.70
CA GLY A 217 -20.23 14.34 -4.62
C GLY A 217 -21.58 13.72 -4.99
N PRO A 218 -21.67 12.37 -5.14
CA PRO A 218 -22.94 11.68 -5.37
C PRO A 218 -23.94 11.81 -4.21
N GLY A 219 -25.22 11.91 -4.55
CA GLY A 219 -26.32 12.15 -3.62
C GLY A 219 -26.72 13.62 -3.51
N ASP A 220 -28.00 13.87 -3.27
CA ASP A 220 -28.60 15.21 -3.25
C ASP A 220 -27.91 16.18 -2.28
N PRO A 221 -27.48 15.77 -1.06
CA PRO A 221 -26.81 16.68 -0.14
C PRO A 221 -25.49 17.26 -0.67
N TRP A 222 -24.80 16.57 -1.58
CA TRP A 222 -23.48 16.95 -2.09
C TRP A 222 -23.51 17.57 -3.49
N GLN A 223 -24.69 17.78 -4.09
CA GLN A 223 -24.80 18.45 -5.38
C GLN A 223 -24.45 19.93 -5.26
N LEU A 224 -24.03 20.56 -6.37
CA LEU A 224 -23.59 21.96 -6.39
C LEU A 224 -24.63 22.91 -5.79
N ALA A 225 -25.92 22.66 -6.05
CA ALA A 225 -27.04 23.46 -5.55
C ALA A 225 -27.23 23.39 -4.03
N SER A 226 -26.77 22.30 -3.39
CA SER A 226 -26.92 22.06 -1.94
C SER A 226 -25.83 22.74 -1.11
N GLY A 227 -24.74 23.18 -1.76
CA GLY A 227 -23.67 23.96 -1.11
C GLY A 227 -22.59 23.14 -0.40
N HIS A 228 -22.80 21.86 -0.12
CA HIS A 228 -21.83 20.96 0.53
C HIS A 228 -20.87 20.32 -0.48
N THR A 229 -19.91 21.12 -0.94
CA THR A 229 -19.01 20.79 -2.05
C THR A 229 -17.58 21.14 -1.71
N ILE A 230 -16.63 20.45 -2.32
CA ILE A 230 -15.24 20.89 -2.31
C ILE A 230 -15.12 22.12 -3.21
N ARG A 231 -14.46 23.18 -2.74
CA ARG A 231 -14.26 24.43 -3.50
C ARG A 231 -12.79 24.80 -3.55
N ASN A 232 -12.37 25.36 -4.67
CA ASN A 232 -11.01 25.86 -4.86
C ASN A 232 -11.05 27.31 -5.36
N ASP A 233 -10.32 28.19 -4.70
CA ASP A 233 -10.00 29.51 -5.24
C ASP A 233 -8.52 29.59 -5.60
N TYR A 234 -8.19 30.49 -6.52
CA TYR A 234 -6.83 30.71 -6.99
C TYR A 234 -6.50 32.20 -6.89
N SER A 235 -5.37 32.52 -6.26
CA SER A 235 -4.91 33.90 -6.03
C SER A 235 -3.39 33.97 -6.14
N SER A 236 -2.82 35.12 -5.82
CA SER A 236 -1.40 35.30 -5.51
C SER A 236 -1.19 35.79 -4.08
N ASN A 237 0.05 35.71 -3.59
CA ASN A 237 0.43 36.29 -2.31
C ASN A 237 0.39 37.84 -2.34
N ASN A 238 0.28 38.44 -1.17
CA ASN A 238 0.42 39.89 -0.96
C ASN A 238 1.45 40.19 0.16
N GLN A 239 1.60 41.46 0.52
CA GLN A 239 2.56 41.91 1.54
C GLN A 239 1.90 42.31 2.87
N LYS A 240 0.68 41.84 3.14
CA LYS A 240 0.04 42.07 4.44
C LYS A 240 0.80 41.29 5.53
N THR A 241 0.99 41.91 6.69
CA THR A 241 1.75 41.31 7.80
C THR A 241 0.91 40.96 9.02
N ASN A 242 -0.37 41.37 9.02
CA ASN A 242 -1.30 41.12 10.12
C ASN A 242 -2.36 40.08 9.70
N PRO A 243 -2.38 38.87 10.30
CA PRO A 243 -3.31 37.81 9.94
C PRO A 243 -4.79 38.13 10.23
N VAL A 244 -5.06 39.14 11.06
CA VAL A 244 -6.44 39.61 11.34
C VAL A 244 -7.09 40.26 10.11
N LEU A 245 -6.29 40.75 9.15
CA LEU A 245 -6.82 41.33 7.90
C LEU A 245 -7.43 40.24 7.02
N SER A 246 -8.66 40.43 6.55
CA SER A 246 -9.44 39.44 5.80
C SER A 246 -8.79 39.01 4.47
N ASP A 247 -7.98 39.88 3.87
CA ASP A 247 -7.21 39.63 2.64
C ASP A 247 -5.78 39.15 2.92
N PHE A 248 -5.40 38.83 4.16
CA PHE A 248 -4.03 38.40 4.49
C PHE A 248 -3.61 37.17 3.68
N ARG A 249 -2.62 37.38 2.81
CA ARG A 249 -1.90 36.36 2.03
C ARG A 249 -0.40 36.64 2.06
N GLY A 250 0.08 37.17 3.18
CA GLY A 250 1.49 37.38 3.43
C GLY A 250 2.20 36.04 3.60
N ALA A 251 3.37 35.90 3.00
CA ALA A 251 4.30 34.82 3.25
C ALA A 251 5.66 35.43 3.59
N LYS A 252 6.22 35.09 4.76
CA LYS A 252 7.58 35.48 5.12
C LYS A 252 8.60 34.78 4.24
N LEU A 253 9.71 35.46 3.96
CA LEU A 253 10.84 34.93 3.23
C LEU A 253 11.88 34.39 4.21
N PHE A 254 11.98 33.07 4.30
CA PHE A 254 13.04 32.39 5.05
C PHE A 254 14.12 31.90 4.09
N ARG A 255 15.38 31.96 4.51
CA ARG A 255 16.53 31.40 3.77
C ARG A 255 17.31 30.41 4.62
N ALA A 256 17.82 29.37 3.96
CA ALA A 256 18.77 28.44 4.54
C ALA A 256 20.17 28.70 3.94
N GLN A 257 20.95 29.56 4.59
CA GLN A 257 22.27 29.96 4.08
C GLN A 257 23.34 28.90 4.41
N ILE A 258 24.14 28.56 3.40
CA ILE A 258 25.28 27.64 3.54
C ILE A 258 26.47 28.41 4.14
N GLN A 259 27.00 27.97 5.27
CA GLN A 259 28.25 28.50 5.80
C GLN A 259 29.45 27.77 5.19
N SER A 260 30.44 28.55 4.73
CA SER A 260 31.77 28.14 4.21
C SER A 260 32.20 26.71 4.59
N ASN A 261 32.41 25.84 3.59
CA ASN A 261 32.90 24.44 3.70
C ASN A 261 32.23 23.53 4.75
N THR A 262 31.15 23.96 5.40
CA THR A 262 30.40 23.14 6.37
C THR A 262 29.11 22.63 5.77
N VAL A 263 28.61 21.53 6.34
CA VAL A 263 27.31 20.94 6.02
C VAL A 263 26.15 21.59 6.78
N THR A 264 26.41 22.64 7.56
CA THR A 264 25.40 23.31 8.38
C THR A 264 24.69 24.41 7.58
N ARG A 265 23.36 24.48 7.71
CA ARG A 265 22.54 25.58 7.17
C ARG A 265 22.03 26.41 8.34
N ASN A 266 22.10 27.74 8.21
CA ASN A 266 21.50 28.64 9.18
C ASN A 266 20.22 29.24 8.61
N LEU A 267 19.15 29.19 9.42
CA LEU A 267 17.89 29.83 9.11
C LEU A 267 18.00 31.34 9.32
N THR A 268 17.66 32.11 8.30
CA THR A 268 17.52 33.57 8.39
C THR A 268 16.15 34.01 7.86
N GLU A 269 15.54 34.98 8.54
CA GLU A 269 14.34 35.68 8.05
C GLU A 269 14.79 36.90 7.23
N ASP A 270 14.29 37.03 6.00
CA ASP A 270 14.57 38.14 5.09
C ASP A 270 13.28 38.85 4.64
N GLY A 271 12.47 39.25 5.63
CA GLY A 271 11.23 39.98 5.38
C GLY A 271 10.13 39.12 4.75
N TRP A 272 9.47 39.66 3.72
CA TRP A 272 8.28 39.05 3.10
C TRP A 272 8.47 38.87 1.60
N TYR A 273 7.87 37.84 1.03
CA TYR A 273 7.83 37.66 -0.41
C TYR A 273 7.16 38.87 -1.09
N PRO A 274 7.70 39.36 -2.23
CA PRO A 274 7.05 40.43 -2.97
C PRO A 274 5.65 40.02 -3.46
N GLU A 275 4.74 40.98 -3.57
CA GLU A 275 3.36 40.74 -4.04
C GLU A 275 3.35 40.09 -5.44
N GLY A 276 2.46 39.12 -5.66
CA GLY A 276 2.29 38.48 -6.96
C GLY A 276 3.41 37.50 -7.36
N THR A 277 4.29 37.09 -6.44
CA THR A 277 5.42 36.20 -6.75
C THR A 277 5.14 34.72 -6.49
N LEU A 278 4.20 34.42 -5.60
CA LEU A 278 3.74 33.07 -5.28
C LEU A 278 2.30 32.88 -5.76
N ALA A 279 2.03 31.74 -6.38
CA ALA A 279 0.67 31.29 -6.65
C ALA A 279 0.06 30.76 -5.34
N VAL A 280 -1.21 31.07 -5.09
CA VAL A 280 -1.93 30.62 -3.90
C VAL A 280 -3.16 29.82 -4.32
N ASN A 281 -3.16 28.54 -3.97
CA ASN A 281 -4.33 27.67 -4.13
C ASN A 281 -5.06 27.57 -2.78
N ILE A 282 -6.37 27.79 -2.76
CA ILE A 282 -7.17 27.81 -1.54
C ILE A 282 -8.23 26.72 -1.64
N SER A 283 -8.09 25.64 -0.87
CA SER A 283 -9.07 24.55 -0.80
C SER A 283 -10.04 24.73 0.38
N LYS A 284 -11.28 24.28 0.16
CA LYS A 284 -12.36 24.25 1.15
C LYS A 284 -13.06 22.92 1.07
N ASN A 285 -13.27 22.29 2.23
CA ASN A 285 -13.99 21.03 2.31
C ASN A 285 -15.51 21.22 2.32
N GLU A 286 -16.27 20.13 2.30
CA GLU A 286 -17.73 20.15 2.22
C GLU A 286 -18.44 20.70 3.47
N ASN A 287 -17.74 20.85 4.59
CA ASN A 287 -18.27 21.44 5.83
C ASN A 287 -18.03 22.95 5.92
N TRP A 288 -17.22 23.52 5.04
CA TRP A 288 -16.95 24.97 5.04
C TRP A 288 -18.22 25.77 4.73
N VAL A 289 -18.47 26.83 5.51
CA VAL A 289 -19.67 27.67 5.38
C VAL A 289 -19.33 29.02 4.76
N SER A 290 -18.43 29.77 5.38
CA SER A 290 -18.02 31.11 4.95
C SER A 290 -16.68 31.49 5.59
N GLY A 291 -16.06 32.57 5.12
CA GLY A 291 -14.82 33.10 5.70
C GLY A 291 -13.59 32.24 5.43
N ARG A 292 -12.59 32.34 6.30
CA ARG A 292 -11.32 31.62 6.19
C ARG A 292 -11.25 30.41 7.11
N ALA A 293 -12.03 30.34 8.19
CA ALA A 293 -11.98 29.21 9.12
C ALA A 293 -12.22 27.87 8.38
N GLY A 294 -11.35 26.89 8.61
CA GLY A 294 -11.38 25.58 7.95
C GLY A 294 -10.86 25.55 6.51
N THR A 295 -10.30 26.66 6.00
CA THR A 295 -9.65 26.69 4.68
C THR A 295 -8.17 26.31 4.77
N GLU A 296 -7.66 25.72 3.69
CA GLU A 296 -6.25 25.40 3.50
C GLU A 296 -5.70 26.23 2.33
N GLU A 297 -4.49 26.77 2.47
CA GLU A 297 -3.82 27.59 1.48
C GLU A 297 -2.45 27.01 1.16
N GLU A 298 -2.16 26.79 -0.13
CA GLU A 298 -0.85 26.35 -0.61
C GLU A 298 -0.19 27.46 -1.43
N PHE A 299 0.97 27.93 -0.97
CA PHE A 299 1.78 28.96 -1.62
C PHE A 299 2.92 28.31 -2.40
N ILE A 300 2.95 28.55 -3.70
CA ILE A 300 3.83 27.87 -4.65
C ILE A 300 4.69 28.90 -5.37
N ASP A 301 6.01 28.67 -5.41
CA ASP A 301 6.95 29.52 -6.15
C ASP A 301 6.94 29.24 -7.66
N ARG A 302 7.76 29.98 -8.41
CA ARG A 302 7.88 29.84 -9.87
C ARG A 302 8.51 28.53 -10.32
N ASP A 303 9.24 27.84 -9.44
CA ASP A 303 9.85 26.54 -9.69
C ASP A 303 8.91 25.38 -9.29
N GLY A 304 7.66 25.68 -8.89
CA GLY A 304 6.66 24.70 -8.48
C GLY A 304 6.90 24.13 -7.09
N ARG A 305 7.73 24.77 -6.25
CA ARG A 305 8.00 24.36 -4.88
C ARG A 305 6.97 24.97 -3.95
N ILE A 306 6.48 24.17 -3.01
CA ILE A 306 5.64 24.67 -1.93
C ILE A 306 6.53 25.41 -0.94
N ILE A 307 6.19 26.66 -0.68
CA ILE A 307 6.89 27.57 0.25
C ILE A 307 6.17 27.62 1.59
N LEU A 308 4.84 27.62 1.56
CA LEU A 308 4.00 27.72 2.74
C LEU A 308 2.73 26.90 2.51
N LYS A 309 2.36 26.10 3.51
CA LYS A 309 1.00 25.60 3.68
C LYS A 309 0.39 26.24 4.91
N ARG A 310 -0.84 26.74 4.79
CA ARG A 310 -1.53 27.41 5.88
C ARG A 310 -2.92 26.85 6.04
N THR A 311 -3.25 26.41 7.25
CA THR A 311 -4.61 26.01 7.63
C THR A 311 -5.18 27.05 8.57
N TRP A 312 -6.43 27.46 8.39
CA TRP A 312 -7.05 28.46 9.25
C TRP A 312 -7.93 27.81 10.31
N GLU A 313 -7.56 27.94 11.58
CA GLU A 313 -8.37 27.45 12.71
C GLU A 313 -9.59 28.33 12.97
N SER A 314 -9.43 29.63 12.73
CA SER A 314 -10.49 30.64 12.85
C SER A 314 -10.33 31.71 11.78
N GLU A 315 -11.21 32.71 11.76
CA GLU A 315 -11.07 33.87 10.87
C GLU A 315 -9.78 34.66 11.07
N THR A 316 -9.07 34.50 12.19
CA THR A 316 -7.88 35.30 12.53
C THR A 316 -6.65 34.47 12.94
N SER A 317 -6.80 33.14 13.06
CA SER A 317 -5.75 32.25 13.57
C SER A 317 -5.25 31.31 12.46
N PRO A 318 -4.14 31.67 11.77
CA PRO A 318 -3.49 30.78 10.82
C PRO A 318 -2.54 29.81 11.52
N LEU A 319 -2.55 28.56 11.08
CA LEU A 319 -1.55 27.54 11.37
C LEU A 319 -0.67 27.41 10.12
N SER A 320 0.48 28.09 10.14
CA SER A 320 1.37 28.20 8.98
C SER A 320 2.57 27.29 9.10
N THR A 321 2.84 26.54 8.04
CA THR A 321 4.01 25.69 7.88
C THR A 321 4.86 26.08 6.68
N TYR A 322 6.06 26.56 6.97
CA TYR A 322 7.00 27.03 5.96
C TYR A 322 7.99 25.93 5.58
N TYR A 323 8.24 25.81 4.29
CA TYR A 323 9.23 24.94 3.69
C TYR A 323 10.40 25.79 3.20
N VAL A 324 11.54 25.66 3.88
CA VAL A 324 12.70 26.52 3.65
C VAL A 324 13.76 25.75 2.89
N TYR A 325 14.13 26.27 1.72
CA TYR A 325 15.10 25.64 0.83
C TYR A 325 16.45 26.37 0.88
N ASP A 326 17.55 25.64 0.66
CA ASP A 326 18.86 26.23 0.38
C ASP A 326 18.97 26.73 -1.07
N ASP A 327 20.10 27.38 -1.38
CA ASP A 327 20.38 27.93 -2.71
C ASP A 327 20.46 26.85 -3.82
N LEU A 328 20.58 25.58 -3.44
CA LEU A 328 20.59 24.42 -4.36
C LEU A 328 19.19 23.80 -4.53
N GLY A 329 18.19 24.29 -3.79
CA GLY A 329 16.81 23.80 -3.80
C GLY A 329 16.55 22.60 -2.90
N ASN A 330 17.46 22.28 -1.98
CA ASN A 330 17.26 21.22 -0.98
C ASN A 330 16.40 21.75 0.18
N LEU A 331 15.45 20.95 0.68
CA LEU A 331 14.59 21.33 1.80
C LEU A 331 15.38 21.24 3.11
N CYS A 332 15.72 22.36 3.74
CA CYS A 332 16.55 22.37 4.95
C CYS A 332 15.76 22.51 6.25
N PHE A 333 14.62 23.20 6.22
CA PHE A 333 13.77 23.35 7.40
C PHE A 333 12.30 23.22 7.04
N VAL A 334 11.53 22.58 7.93
CA VAL A 334 10.07 22.69 7.96
C VAL A 334 9.69 23.36 9.26
N LEU A 335 9.29 24.63 9.16
CA LEU A 335 8.89 25.44 10.31
C LEU A 335 7.40 25.23 10.53
N THR A 336 7.04 24.50 11.56
CA THR A 336 5.66 24.10 11.86
C THR A 336 4.91 25.23 12.59
N PRO A 337 3.57 25.14 12.79
CA PRO A 337 2.82 26.24 13.39
C PRO A 337 3.22 26.49 14.85
N GLY A 338 3.69 25.44 15.56
CA GLY A 338 4.23 25.56 16.92
C GLY A 338 5.48 26.44 17.04
N SER A 339 6.25 26.64 15.95
CA SER A 339 7.34 27.61 15.95
C SER A 339 6.87 29.07 15.80
N ASN A 340 5.58 29.28 15.60
CA ASN A 340 4.95 30.58 15.34
C ASN A 340 5.69 31.39 14.25
N PRO A 341 5.89 30.82 13.03
CA PRO A 341 6.73 31.43 12.02
C PRO A 341 6.19 32.79 11.51
N ASP A 342 4.87 32.99 11.55
CA ASP A 342 4.23 34.27 11.19
C ASP A 342 4.38 35.35 12.28
N GLY A 343 4.78 34.98 13.50
CA GLY A 343 4.95 35.90 14.63
C GLY A 343 6.13 36.87 14.48
N SER A 344 6.19 37.89 15.32
CA SER A 344 7.29 38.88 15.32
C SER A 344 8.55 38.43 16.06
N THR A 345 8.48 37.32 16.80
CA THR A 345 9.61 36.80 17.60
C THR A 345 10.52 35.94 16.72
N ALA A 346 11.83 36.19 16.78
CA ALA A 346 12.80 35.39 16.04
C ALA A 346 12.79 33.93 16.51
N ILE A 347 12.88 33.00 15.55
CA ILE A 347 12.93 31.56 15.82
C ILE A 347 14.30 31.20 16.39
N THR A 348 14.34 30.82 17.67
CA THR A 348 15.58 30.43 18.35
C THR A 348 15.93 28.96 18.10
N THR A 349 17.15 28.55 18.39
CA THR A 349 17.57 27.13 18.32
C THR A 349 16.70 26.21 19.19
N GLN A 350 16.24 26.70 20.35
CA GLN A 350 15.34 25.93 21.21
C GLN A 350 13.97 25.71 20.54
N VAL A 351 13.45 26.72 19.84
CA VAL A 351 12.19 26.59 19.08
C VAL A 351 12.38 25.62 17.91
N LEU A 352 13.50 25.71 17.16
CA LEU A 352 13.83 24.77 16.10
C LEU A 352 13.86 23.33 16.61
N ASN A 353 14.55 23.08 17.72
CA ASN A 353 14.65 21.74 18.30
C ASN A 353 13.31 21.21 18.82
N ASN A 354 12.43 22.08 19.31
CA ASN A 354 11.15 21.66 19.89
C ASN A 354 10.05 21.45 18.85
N PHE A 355 10.07 22.19 17.73
CA PHE A 355 8.95 22.28 16.80
C PHE A 355 9.29 22.08 15.33
N CYS A 356 10.54 22.25 14.89
CA CYS A 356 10.87 22.25 13.46
C CYS A 356 11.61 20.99 13.02
N PHE A 357 11.36 20.57 11.78
CA PHE A 357 12.19 19.56 11.12
C PHE A 357 13.41 20.24 10.53
N GLN A 358 14.57 19.58 10.63
CA GLN A 358 15.85 20.12 10.19
C GLN A 358 16.59 19.08 9.36
N TYR A 359 17.12 19.48 8.22
CA TYR A 359 17.81 18.60 7.27
C TYR A 359 19.10 19.25 6.77
N SER A 360 20.16 18.44 6.69
CA SER A 360 21.46 18.86 6.15
C SER A 360 21.86 17.95 5.00
N TYR A 361 22.52 18.51 3.99
CA TYR A 361 22.92 17.81 2.77
C TYR A 361 24.42 17.91 2.52
N ASP A 362 25.03 16.88 1.94
CA ASP A 362 26.39 16.98 1.43
C ASP A 362 26.45 17.71 0.08
N HIS A 363 27.67 17.86 -0.47
CA HIS A 363 27.91 18.50 -1.77
C HIS A 363 27.32 17.74 -2.98
N ARG A 364 26.79 16.52 -2.77
CA ARG A 364 26.08 15.71 -3.79
C ARG A 364 24.56 15.80 -3.64
N ASN A 365 24.05 16.68 -2.78
CA ASN A 365 22.63 16.82 -2.43
C ASN A 365 22.03 15.56 -1.76
N ARG A 366 22.85 14.80 -1.00
CA ARG A 366 22.37 13.65 -0.22
C ARG A 366 22.14 14.10 1.23
N GLN A 367 21.03 13.69 1.83
CA GLN A 367 20.68 14.06 3.21
C GLN A 367 21.57 13.32 4.20
N ILE A 368 22.44 14.03 4.90
CA ILE A 368 23.44 13.44 5.82
C ILE A 368 23.10 13.65 7.29
N GLU A 369 22.20 14.58 7.60
CA GLU A 369 21.63 14.74 8.93
C GLU A 369 20.13 15.00 8.80
N LYS A 370 19.37 14.49 9.77
CA LYS A 370 17.98 14.89 9.96
C LYS A 370 17.65 15.02 11.44
N GLN A 371 16.68 15.86 11.75
CA GLN A 371 16.17 16.02 13.11
C GLN A 371 14.66 16.25 13.07
N VAL A 372 13.95 15.44 13.84
CA VAL A 372 12.50 15.55 14.06
C VAL A 372 12.25 16.40 15.31
N PRO A 373 11.16 17.20 15.38
CA PRO A 373 10.82 18.00 16.55
C PRO A 373 10.81 17.20 17.86
N GLY A 374 11.56 17.66 18.86
CA GLY A 374 11.66 17.01 20.18
C GLY A 374 12.57 15.78 20.22
N LYS A 375 13.22 15.42 19.10
CA LYS A 375 14.22 14.36 18.97
C LYS A 375 15.63 14.95 18.78
N GLY A 376 16.65 14.23 19.23
CA GLY A 376 18.03 14.50 18.85
C GLY A 376 18.30 14.23 17.36
N LYS A 377 19.47 14.65 16.88
CA LYS A 377 19.87 14.49 15.48
C LYS A 377 20.14 13.03 15.12
N GLU A 378 19.83 12.71 13.88
CA GLU A 378 20.22 11.46 13.21
C GLU A 378 21.26 11.77 12.15
N GLU A 379 22.28 10.91 12.06
CA GLU A 379 23.41 11.05 11.14
C GLU A 379 23.42 9.89 10.13
N ILE A 380 23.79 10.19 8.88
CA ILE A 380 23.76 9.24 7.76
C ILE A 380 25.10 9.29 7.00
N VAL A 381 25.61 8.11 6.65
CA VAL A 381 26.83 7.94 5.85
C VAL A 381 26.50 7.16 4.58
N TYR A 382 26.98 7.66 3.45
CA TYR A 382 26.74 7.05 2.14
C TYR A 382 28.01 6.50 1.52
N ASN A 383 27.89 5.41 0.79
CA ASN A 383 28.98 4.91 -0.07
C ASN A 383 29.08 5.69 -1.40
N LYS A 384 30.02 5.28 -2.26
CA LYS A 384 30.22 5.87 -3.59
C LYS A 384 29.03 5.67 -4.54
N LEU A 385 28.21 4.65 -4.30
CA LEU A 385 27.01 4.31 -5.06
C LEU A 385 25.74 5.01 -4.53
N ASP A 386 25.88 5.96 -3.61
CA ASP A 386 24.78 6.70 -2.99
C ASP A 386 23.83 5.84 -2.14
N GLN A 387 24.32 4.72 -1.63
CA GLN A 387 23.59 3.86 -0.70
C GLN A 387 23.94 4.21 0.75
N VAL A 388 22.95 4.16 1.64
CA VAL A 388 23.14 4.39 3.08
C VAL A 388 23.83 3.17 3.68
N VAL A 389 25.06 3.33 4.14
CA VAL A 389 25.85 2.22 4.72
C VAL A 389 25.93 2.29 6.24
N LEU A 390 25.82 3.48 6.82
CA LEU A 390 25.74 3.67 8.26
C LEU A 390 24.71 4.74 8.60
N SER A 391 24.03 4.56 9.71
CA SER A 391 23.25 5.60 10.35
C SER A 391 23.30 5.48 11.87
N ARG A 392 23.09 6.59 12.58
CA ARG A 392 22.86 6.56 14.01
C ARG A 392 21.91 7.66 14.45
N ASP A 393 21.12 7.37 15.47
CA ASP A 393 20.34 8.37 16.21
C ASP A 393 21.12 8.89 17.44
N ALA A 394 20.50 9.81 18.18
CA ALA A 394 21.14 10.48 19.31
C ALA A 394 21.40 9.54 20.50
N GLU A 395 20.54 8.54 20.72
CA GLU A 395 20.75 7.51 21.75
C GLU A 395 21.89 6.55 21.37
N GLN A 396 22.00 6.21 20.10
CA GLN A 396 23.08 5.40 19.57
C GLN A 396 24.42 6.15 19.60
N LEU A 397 24.41 7.45 19.30
CA LEU A 397 25.56 8.34 19.46
C LEU A 397 26.08 8.32 20.90
N ASP A 398 25.20 8.52 21.91
CA ASP A 398 25.57 8.51 23.33
C ASP A 398 26.18 7.15 23.76
N LYS A 399 25.72 6.06 23.13
CA LYS A 399 26.21 4.69 23.38
C LYS A 399 27.40 4.28 22.51
N GLY A 400 27.90 5.15 21.63
CA GLY A 400 28.99 4.84 20.69
C GLY A 400 28.65 3.71 19.71
N LYS A 401 27.42 3.71 19.18
CA LYS A 401 26.88 2.68 18.27
C LYS A 401 26.43 3.29 16.93
N TRP A 402 26.51 2.46 15.89
CA TRP A 402 26.00 2.74 14.56
C TRP A 402 25.19 1.56 14.04
N LEU A 403 24.06 1.83 13.41
CA LEU A 403 23.41 0.89 12.51
C LEU A 403 24.25 0.84 11.22
N PHE A 404 24.49 -0.35 10.68
CA PHE A 404 25.13 -0.51 9.38
C PHE A 404 24.27 -1.35 8.43
N ASN A 405 24.44 -1.08 7.14
CA ASN A 405 23.81 -1.76 6.02
C ASN A 405 24.89 -2.24 5.05
N LYS A 406 24.75 -3.47 4.53
CA LYS A 406 25.57 -3.99 3.44
C LYS A 406 24.72 -4.41 2.26
N TYR A 407 25.28 -4.23 1.07
CA TYR A 407 24.60 -4.46 -0.20
C TYR A 407 25.36 -5.47 -1.06
N ASP A 408 24.63 -6.17 -1.93
CA ASP A 408 25.24 -7.00 -2.98
C ASP A 408 25.54 -6.20 -4.25
N ALA A 409 26.07 -6.88 -5.27
CA ALA A 409 26.44 -6.27 -6.55
C ALA A 409 25.25 -5.67 -7.33
N GLN A 410 24.03 -6.14 -7.06
CA GLN A 410 22.79 -5.66 -7.64
C GLN A 410 22.18 -4.50 -6.84
N GLY A 411 22.81 -4.11 -5.72
CA GLY A 411 22.37 -3.03 -4.86
C GLY A 411 21.23 -3.41 -3.91
N ARG A 412 20.98 -4.71 -3.69
CA ARG A 412 19.97 -5.20 -2.74
C ARG A 412 20.55 -5.19 -1.33
N LEU A 413 19.74 -4.77 -0.35
CA LEU A 413 20.11 -4.82 1.06
C LEU A 413 20.17 -6.28 1.54
N ILE A 414 21.35 -6.73 1.95
CA ILE A 414 21.62 -8.13 2.31
C ILE A 414 21.97 -8.32 3.78
N ILE A 415 22.51 -7.30 4.46
CA ILE A 415 22.84 -7.38 5.89
C ILE A 415 22.50 -6.05 6.54
N THR A 416 21.85 -6.12 7.70
CA THR A 416 21.76 -5.01 8.64
C THR A 416 22.37 -5.43 9.98
N GLY A 417 22.96 -4.50 10.73
CA GLY A 417 23.60 -4.80 12.00
C GLY A 417 23.98 -3.58 12.82
N ILE A 418 24.60 -3.82 13.97
CA ILE A 418 25.13 -2.78 14.86
C ILE A 418 26.64 -2.93 14.97
N VAL A 419 27.36 -1.82 14.86
CA VAL A 419 28.79 -1.71 15.11
C VAL A 419 29.07 -0.70 16.22
N SER A 420 29.99 -1.04 17.12
CA SER A 420 30.49 -0.14 18.15
C SER A 420 31.64 0.69 17.59
N SER A 421 31.49 2.02 17.60
CA SER A 421 32.50 2.98 17.21
C SER A 421 32.17 4.37 17.75
N THR A 422 33.18 5.04 18.30
CA THR A 422 33.11 6.45 18.71
C THR A 422 33.50 7.41 17.59
N ALA A 423 33.80 6.90 16.38
CA ALA A 423 34.17 7.72 15.24
C ALA A 423 33.05 8.72 14.89
N SER A 424 33.44 9.89 14.39
CA SER A 424 32.50 10.88 13.90
C SER A 424 31.88 10.44 12.57
N ARG A 425 30.76 11.06 12.20
CA ARG A 425 30.15 10.85 10.87
C ARG A 425 31.12 11.19 9.73
N GLU A 426 31.97 12.21 9.92
CA GLU A 426 32.97 12.63 8.93
C GLU A 426 34.08 11.59 8.76
N ASP A 427 34.58 11.02 9.87
CA ASP A 427 35.57 9.95 9.83
C ASP A 427 35.04 8.73 9.07
N TRP A 428 33.81 8.30 9.39
CA TRP A 428 33.15 7.22 8.66
C TRP A 428 32.96 7.54 7.17
N GLN A 429 32.59 8.78 6.85
CA GLN A 429 32.46 9.19 5.46
C GLN A 429 33.79 9.12 4.71
N ASN A 430 34.90 9.50 5.36
CA ASN A 430 36.25 9.41 4.81
C ASN A 430 36.68 7.96 4.60
N ASP A 431 36.45 7.08 5.58
CA ASP A 431 36.76 5.65 5.48
C ASP A 431 35.99 4.98 4.33
N VAL A 432 34.68 5.23 4.25
CA VAL A 432 33.82 4.71 3.19
C VAL A 432 34.19 5.28 1.81
N ASN A 433 34.61 6.54 1.73
CA ASN A 433 35.11 7.15 0.49
C ASN A 433 36.44 6.52 0.02
N ASN A 434 37.26 6.00 0.92
CA ASN A 434 38.51 5.32 0.57
C ASN A 434 38.31 3.84 0.23
N GLN A 435 37.14 3.27 0.53
CA GLN A 435 36.81 1.87 0.24
C GLN A 435 36.86 1.58 -1.27
N LEU A 436 37.53 0.47 -1.64
CA LEU A 436 37.68 0.00 -3.03
C LEU A 436 36.56 -0.96 -3.43
N THR A 437 36.26 -1.95 -2.60
CA THR A 437 35.15 -2.88 -2.81
C THR A 437 33.86 -2.26 -2.29
N LEU A 438 32.80 -2.17 -3.10
CA LEU A 438 31.58 -1.43 -2.74
C LEU A 438 30.38 -2.31 -2.40
N PHE A 439 30.51 -3.63 -2.53
CA PHE A 439 29.46 -4.61 -2.31
C PHE A 439 30.04 -5.92 -1.81
N GLU A 440 29.21 -6.72 -1.15
CA GLU A 440 29.56 -8.07 -0.73
C GLU A 440 29.26 -9.10 -1.82
N LYS A 441 29.97 -10.23 -1.77
CA LYS A 441 29.72 -11.41 -2.58
C LYS A 441 29.24 -12.56 -1.69
N ARG A 442 28.49 -13.51 -2.27
CA ARG A 442 28.15 -14.77 -1.61
C ARG A 442 29.43 -15.49 -1.15
N ASP A 443 29.42 -15.95 0.10
CA ASP A 443 30.42 -16.84 0.70
C ASP A 443 29.69 -18.01 1.36
N ASP A 444 29.20 -18.93 0.53
CA ASP A 444 28.39 -20.08 0.98
C ASP A 444 29.14 -21.01 1.94
N THR A 445 30.46 -21.04 1.83
CA THR A 445 31.37 -21.83 2.66
C THR A 445 31.80 -21.13 3.96
N ASN A 446 31.40 -19.87 4.17
CA ASN A 446 31.77 -19.05 5.32
C ASN A 446 33.28 -18.99 5.57
N VAL A 447 34.07 -18.87 4.49
CA VAL A 447 35.54 -18.71 4.57
C VAL A 447 35.92 -17.43 5.32
N ALA A 448 35.08 -16.39 5.23
CA ALA A 448 35.25 -15.15 5.99
C ALA A 448 34.97 -15.29 7.51
N ASN A 449 34.45 -16.45 7.97
CA ASN A 449 34.12 -16.75 9.37
C ASN A 449 33.19 -15.73 10.04
N THR A 450 32.34 -15.04 9.28
CA THR A 450 31.38 -14.06 9.82
C THR A 450 30.03 -14.68 10.17
N ASN A 451 29.79 -15.92 9.75
CA ASN A 451 28.51 -16.65 9.84
C ASN A 451 27.35 -15.97 9.09
N THR A 452 27.66 -15.02 8.19
CA THR A 452 26.67 -14.31 7.39
C THR A 452 26.42 -14.95 6.03
N GLY A 453 27.34 -15.80 5.56
CA GLY A 453 27.32 -16.32 4.20
C GLY A 453 27.71 -15.28 3.15
N TYR A 454 28.41 -14.22 3.53
CA TYR A 454 28.90 -13.14 2.68
C TYR A 454 30.37 -12.82 2.96
N SER A 455 31.04 -12.22 1.98
CA SER A 455 32.50 -12.04 1.91
C SER A 455 33.15 -11.11 2.96
N ASP A 456 32.37 -10.29 3.65
CA ASP A 456 32.82 -9.26 4.61
C ASP A 456 33.93 -8.34 4.09
N GLN A 457 33.73 -7.75 2.90
CA GLN A 457 34.71 -6.87 2.23
C GLN A 457 34.35 -5.39 2.26
N THR A 458 33.15 -5.05 2.73
CA THR A 458 32.68 -3.67 2.89
C THR A 458 32.68 -3.26 4.35
N LEU A 459 32.94 -1.99 4.65
CA LEU A 459 32.87 -1.45 6.00
C LEU A 459 31.43 -1.51 6.55
N PRO A 460 31.26 -1.77 7.86
CA PRO A 460 32.30 -2.16 8.81
C PRO A 460 32.81 -3.59 8.56
N LEU A 461 34.13 -3.79 8.69
CA LEU A 461 34.77 -5.11 8.60
C LEU A 461 34.73 -5.79 9.98
N HIS A 462 34.34 -7.07 10.04
CA HIS A 462 34.19 -7.81 11.29
C HIS A 462 35.52 -8.00 12.06
N SER A 463 36.64 -8.14 11.34
CA SER A 463 37.94 -8.50 11.91
C SER A 463 38.77 -7.32 12.44
N THR A 464 38.29 -6.09 12.34
CA THR A 464 39.10 -4.89 12.67
C THR A 464 38.81 -4.40 14.08
N THR A 465 39.87 -4.18 14.89
CA THR A 465 39.73 -3.77 16.30
C THR A 465 39.00 -2.44 16.51
N ASN A 466 39.03 -1.57 15.51
CA ASN A 466 38.38 -0.25 15.56
C ASN A 466 36.87 -0.29 15.25
N TYR A 467 36.35 -1.41 14.74
CA TYR A 467 34.96 -1.56 14.31
C TYR A 467 34.41 -2.90 14.81
N GLN A 468 33.95 -2.95 16.05
CA GLN A 468 33.43 -4.20 16.61
C GLN A 468 31.97 -4.37 16.19
N VAL A 469 31.71 -5.26 15.23
CA VAL A 469 30.35 -5.69 14.90
C VAL A 469 29.75 -6.37 16.14
N ASN A 470 28.82 -5.70 16.80
CA ASN A 470 28.21 -6.21 18.03
C ASN A 470 27.19 -7.31 17.72
N GLN A 471 26.39 -7.09 16.68
CA GLN A 471 25.21 -7.89 16.40
C GLN A 471 24.75 -7.71 14.95
N TYR A 472 24.47 -8.81 14.26
CA TYR A 472 23.70 -8.79 13.02
C TYR A 472 22.21 -8.77 13.35
N LEU A 473 21.45 -7.93 12.66
CA LEU A 473 20.01 -7.76 12.85
C LEU A 473 19.24 -8.59 11.82
N THR A 474 19.55 -8.39 10.53
CA THR A 474 18.95 -9.17 9.43
C THR A 474 20.01 -9.63 8.45
N ILE A 475 19.81 -10.80 7.85
CA ILE A 475 20.62 -11.27 6.73
C ILE A 475 19.67 -11.85 5.67
N SER A 476 19.64 -11.25 4.49
CA SER A 476 18.80 -11.66 3.37
C SER A 476 19.61 -12.42 2.33
N TYR A 477 19.00 -13.42 1.70
CA TYR A 477 19.59 -14.28 0.68
C TYR A 477 18.71 -14.26 -0.57
N PHE A 478 19.36 -14.27 -1.74
CA PHE A 478 18.70 -14.17 -3.03
C PHE A 478 19.30 -15.16 -4.02
N ASP A 479 18.59 -15.35 -5.14
CA ASP A 479 19.05 -16.01 -6.37
C ASP A 479 19.26 -17.53 -6.32
N ASP A 480 19.58 -18.11 -5.17
CA ASP A 480 19.74 -19.56 -4.98
C ASP A 480 19.52 -20.03 -3.53
N TYR A 481 19.63 -21.34 -3.30
CA TYR A 481 19.43 -22.00 -2.00
C TYR A 481 20.72 -22.57 -1.37
N ASN A 482 21.88 -22.32 -1.96
CA ASN A 482 23.19 -22.82 -1.49
C ASN A 482 23.76 -22.00 -0.33
N PHE A 483 23.01 -21.01 0.16
CA PHE A 483 23.52 -20.09 1.15
C PHE A 483 23.84 -20.71 2.52
N PHE A 484 24.81 -20.11 3.20
CA PHE A 484 25.34 -20.58 4.47
C PHE A 484 24.27 -20.76 5.57
N GLY A 485 24.24 -21.95 6.16
CA GLY A 485 23.33 -22.29 7.25
C GLY A 485 21.88 -22.53 6.81
N ASN A 486 21.63 -22.80 5.52
CA ASN A 486 20.33 -23.29 5.07
C ASN A 486 20.10 -24.74 5.55
N ASN A 487 19.49 -24.89 6.73
CA ASN A 487 19.17 -26.20 7.29
C ASN A 487 17.83 -26.79 6.78
N PHE A 488 17.04 -26.01 6.04
CA PHE A 488 15.78 -26.47 5.44
C PHE A 488 15.95 -27.13 4.07
N GLY A 489 17.11 -26.94 3.44
CA GLY A 489 17.55 -27.61 2.23
C GLY A 489 17.02 -26.99 0.93
N HIS A 490 17.28 -27.70 -0.16
CA HIS A 490 16.95 -27.30 -1.53
C HIS A 490 15.48 -27.56 -1.89
N PRO A 491 14.98 -26.89 -2.96
CA PRO A 491 13.64 -27.14 -3.47
C PRO A 491 13.42 -28.61 -3.82
N GLN A 492 12.21 -29.10 -3.55
CA GLN A 492 11.75 -30.45 -3.91
C GLN A 492 10.99 -30.43 -5.25
N SER A 493 10.62 -31.61 -5.75
CA SER A 493 9.89 -31.76 -7.03
C SER A 493 8.63 -30.89 -7.09
N GLY A 494 8.52 -30.05 -8.12
CA GLY A 494 7.41 -29.10 -8.32
C GLY A 494 7.73 -27.65 -7.93
N GLN A 495 8.86 -27.41 -7.27
CA GLN A 495 9.37 -26.07 -6.97
C GLN A 495 10.41 -25.64 -8.02
N ARG A 496 10.51 -24.34 -8.27
CA ARG A 496 11.43 -23.74 -9.24
C ARG A 496 12.87 -23.83 -8.71
N LEU A 497 13.79 -24.30 -9.56
CA LEU A 497 15.22 -24.39 -9.23
C LEU A 497 15.97 -23.10 -9.52
N ASP A 498 15.66 -22.46 -10.65
CA ASP A 498 16.19 -21.14 -11.02
C ASP A 498 15.36 -20.07 -10.30
N VAL A 499 15.90 -19.42 -9.28
CA VAL A 499 15.19 -18.37 -8.51
C VAL A 499 15.93 -17.04 -8.57
N HIS A 500 16.64 -16.79 -9.68
CA HIS A 500 17.35 -15.54 -9.91
C HIS A 500 16.41 -14.33 -9.77
N GLY A 501 16.84 -13.36 -8.97
CA GLY A 501 16.11 -12.14 -8.62
C GLY A 501 15.14 -12.29 -7.44
N LEU A 502 14.87 -13.50 -6.94
CA LEU A 502 13.92 -13.74 -5.84
C LEU A 502 14.64 -13.87 -4.50
N ALA A 503 13.95 -13.50 -3.41
CA ALA A 503 14.45 -13.65 -2.04
C ALA A 503 14.27 -15.09 -1.56
N THR A 504 15.36 -15.84 -1.43
CA THR A 504 15.32 -17.28 -1.14
C THR A 504 15.38 -17.61 0.34
N GLY A 505 15.94 -16.73 1.16
CA GLY A 505 15.91 -16.88 2.60
C GLY A 505 16.22 -15.59 3.35
N ASN A 506 15.91 -15.59 4.63
CA ASN A 506 16.23 -14.49 5.53
C ASN A 506 16.54 -15.03 6.93
N LYS A 507 17.46 -14.38 7.62
CA LYS A 507 17.76 -14.62 9.04
C LYS A 507 17.44 -13.37 9.82
N THR A 508 16.68 -13.53 10.88
CA THR A 508 16.25 -12.43 11.75
C THR A 508 16.73 -12.65 13.18
N ASN A 509 17.43 -11.67 13.73
CA ASN A 509 17.89 -11.75 15.10
C ASN A 509 16.76 -11.58 16.14
N VAL A 510 16.83 -12.38 17.20
CA VAL A 510 16.06 -12.16 18.44
C VAL A 510 16.83 -11.16 19.30
N LEU A 511 16.30 -9.94 19.42
CA LEU A 511 17.01 -8.81 20.02
C LEU A 511 17.44 -9.11 21.46
N GLY A 512 18.63 -8.65 21.84
CA GLY A 512 19.23 -8.98 23.13
C GLY A 512 19.84 -10.39 23.21
N THR A 513 19.85 -11.16 22.12
CA THR A 513 20.49 -12.49 22.03
C THR A 513 21.31 -12.65 20.75
N SER A 514 22.15 -13.70 20.68
CA SER A 514 22.85 -14.08 19.45
C SER A 514 22.02 -14.98 18.51
N ASN A 515 20.79 -15.35 18.90
CA ASN A 515 19.96 -16.26 18.11
C ASN A 515 19.38 -15.56 16.88
N MET A 516 19.51 -16.18 15.70
CA MET A 516 18.90 -15.71 14.46
C MET A 516 17.96 -16.79 13.91
N LEU A 517 16.68 -16.44 13.76
CA LEU A 517 15.65 -17.30 13.21
C LEU A 517 15.74 -17.29 11.68
N LEU A 518 15.89 -18.46 11.08
CA LEU A 518 15.92 -18.64 9.62
C LEU A 518 14.52 -18.81 9.05
N ASP A 519 14.23 -18.14 7.93
CA ASP A 519 13.14 -18.45 7.01
C ASP A 519 13.66 -18.69 5.59
N VAL A 520 13.02 -19.63 4.86
CA VAL A 520 13.39 -20.04 3.49
C VAL A 520 12.14 -20.10 2.63
N ASN A 521 12.19 -19.43 1.49
CA ASN A 521 11.05 -19.21 0.60
C ASN A 521 11.21 -20.05 -0.68
N TYR A 522 10.21 -20.86 -0.99
CA TYR A 522 10.17 -21.73 -2.15
C TYR A 522 9.08 -21.28 -3.12
N TYR A 523 9.45 -21.26 -4.40
CA TYR A 523 8.64 -20.70 -5.46
C TYR A 523 8.17 -21.76 -6.45
N ASP A 524 7.03 -21.54 -7.10
CA ASP A 524 6.64 -22.31 -8.27
C ASP A 524 7.31 -21.78 -9.55
N THR A 525 7.06 -22.46 -10.67
CA THR A 525 7.58 -22.10 -11.99
C THR A 525 7.15 -20.70 -12.47
N TYR A 526 6.14 -20.09 -11.83
CA TYR A 526 5.66 -18.74 -12.12
C TYR A 526 6.24 -17.69 -11.16
N GLY A 527 7.14 -18.08 -10.26
CA GLY A 527 7.74 -17.18 -9.26
C GLY A 527 6.82 -16.84 -8.08
N ARG A 528 5.72 -17.58 -7.90
CA ARG A 528 4.78 -17.38 -6.77
C ARG A 528 5.27 -18.17 -5.55
N LEU A 529 5.14 -17.59 -4.36
CA LEU A 529 5.57 -18.20 -3.11
C LEU A 529 4.65 -19.36 -2.72
N VAL A 530 5.08 -20.61 -2.90
CA VAL A 530 4.26 -21.80 -2.61
C VAL A 530 4.58 -22.43 -1.27
N GLU A 531 5.75 -22.18 -0.69
CA GLU A 531 6.11 -22.69 0.62
C GLU A 531 7.10 -21.76 1.33
N THR A 532 6.90 -21.53 2.63
CA THR A 532 7.90 -20.92 3.51
C THR A 532 8.16 -21.87 4.66
N ARG A 533 9.44 -22.19 4.91
CA ARG A 533 9.89 -22.92 6.09
C ARG A 533 10.62 -21.95 7.01
N SER A 534 10.21 -21.86 8.27
CA SER A 534 10.83 -20.95 9.23
C SER A 534 11.07 -21.60 10.58
N GLN A 535 12.15 -21.17 11.24
CA GLN A 535 12.38 -21.41 12.64
C GLN A 535 11.54 -20.42 13.44
N ASN A 536 10.95 -20.87 14.55
CA ASN A 536 10.19 -20.01 15.44
C ASN A 536 10.90 -19.82 16.79
N TYR A 537 10.48 -18.76 17.50
CA TYR A 537 11.09 -18.36 18.77
C TYR A 537 10.97 -19.40 19.89
N VAL A 538 9.97 -20.29 19.82
CA VAL A 538 9.72 -21.34 20.83
C VAL A 538 10.48 -22.64 20.52
N ASN A 539 11.61 -22.53 19.79
CA ASN A 539 12.52 -23.62 19.41
C ASN A 539 11.87 -24.72 18.56
N GLY A 540 10.87 -24.38 17.76
CA GLY A 540 10.29 -25.27 16.75
C GLY A 540 10.37 -24.67 15.35
N ASN A 541 9.65 -25.31 14.42
CA ASN A 541 9.57 -24.89 13.02
C ASN A 541 8.11 -24.68 12.59
N ASP A 542 7.95 -23.81 11.60
CA ASP A 542 6.72 -23.55 10.88
C ASP A 542 6.92 -23.84 9.40
N ILE A 543 6.02 -24.63 8.82
CA ILE A 543 5.97 -24.87 7.38
C ILE A 543 4.64 -24.36 6.88
N VAL A 544 4.66 -23.30 6.08
CA VAL A 544 3.47 -22.69 5.49
C VAL A 544 3.46 -22.97 3.99
N THR A 545 2.50 -23.74 3.52
CA THR A 545 2.29 -24.03 2.09
C THR A 545 1.08 -23.28 1.56
N SER A 546 1.17 -22.71 0.37
CA SER A 546 0.10 -21.99 -0.31
C SER A 546 -0.20 -22.61 -1.68
N VAL A 547 -1.47 -22.76 -1.99
CA VAL A 547 -1.97 -23.20 -3.30
C VAL A 547 -2.74 -22.07 -3.94
N TYR A 548 -2.48 -21.82 -5.22
CA TYR A 548 -3.09 -20.76 -5.99
C TYR A 548 -3.95 -21.34 -7.11
N ASN A 549 -5.03 -20.65 -7.46
CA ASN A 549 -5.72 -20.90 -8.72
C ASN A 549 -4.92 -20.32 -9.90
N PHE A 550 -5.45 -20.49 -11.12
CA PHE A 550 -4.81 -19.99 -12.35
C PHE A 550 -4.67 -18.47 -12.35
N THR A 551 -5.64 -17.74 -11.78
CA THR A 551 -5.61 -16.27 -11.68
C THR A 551 -4.71 -15.75 -10.55
N GLY A 552 -4.01 -16.63 -9.82
CA GLY A 552 -3.06 -16.26 -8.78
C GLY A 552 -3.67 -15.98 -7.40
N GLN A 553 -4.96 -16.28 -7.20
CA GLN A 553 -5.64 -16.15 -5.92
C GLN A 553 -5.36 -17.38 -5.05
N THR A 554 -5.11 -17.17 -3.76
CA THR A 554 -4.83 -18.25 -2.80
C THR A 554 -6.10 -19.05 -2.51
N VAL A 555 -6.12 -20.34 -2.86
CA VAL A 555 -7.26 -21.25 -2.60
C VAL A 555 -7.08 -22.02 -1.30
N LEU A 556 -5.84 -22.34 -0.94
CA LEU A 556 -5.52 -23.07 0.29
C LEU A 556 -4.23 -22.52 0.88
N THR A 557 -4.21 -22.35 2.20
CA THR A 557 -2.99 -22.23 2.98
C THR A 557 -2.99 -23.31 4.03
N LYS A 558 -1.85 -23.94 4.27
CA LYS A 558 -1.67 -24.91 5.35
C LYS A 558 -0.40 -24.56 6.10
N ARG A 559 -0.52 -24.38 7.41
CA ARG A 559 0.58 -24.22 8.34
C ARG A 559 0.72 -25.49 9.16
N VAL A 560 1.92 -26.03 9.24
CA VAL A 560 2.29 -27.06 10.21
C VAL A 560 3.25 -26.40 11.19
N HIS A 561 2.81 -26.23 12.42
CA HIS A 561 3.56 -25.60 13.49
C HIS A 561 4.04 -26.66 14.49
N SER A 562 5.28 -26.52 14.92
CA SER A 562 5.87 -27.25 16.05
C SER A 562 6.42 -26.25 17.08
N GLY A 563 6.29 -26.57 18.37
CA GLY A 563 6.74 -25.71 19.47
C GLY A 563 7.08 -26.50 20.74
N TYR A 564 6.89 -25.89 21.91
CA TYR A 564 7.28 -26.45 23.21
C TYR A 564 6.84 -27.89 23.42
N ASN A 565 7.73 -28.72 24.01
CA ASN A 565 7.44 -30.09 24.41
C ASN A 565 6.86 -30.96 23.29
N ASN A 566 7.33 -30.76 22.05
CA ASN A 566 6.82 -31.43 20.84
C ASN A 566 5.33 -31.18 20.57
N GLN A 567 4.74 -30.11 21.11
CA GLN A 567 3.40 -29.68 20.72
C GLN A 567 3.42 -29.34 19.22
N SER A 568 2.49 -29.94 18.48
CA SER A 568 2.32 -29.70 17.05
C SER A 568 0.86 -29.37 16.76
N VAL A 569 0.62 -28.39 15.90
CA VAL A 569 -0.71 -28.05 15.41
C VAL A 569 -0.64 -27.78 13.91
N SER A 570 -1.58 -28.33 13.16
CA SER A 570 -1.76 -27.95 11.75
C SER A 570 -3.00 -27.08 11.61
N ILE A 571 -2.86 -26.01 10.84
CA ILE A 571 -3.91 -25.02 10.59
C ILE A 571 -4.04 -24.89 9.08
N SER A 572 -5.17 -25.29 8.53
CA SER A 572 -5.48 -25.12 7.11
C SER A 572 -6.59 -24.10 6.94
N LYS A 573 -6.44 -23.19 5.97
CA LYS A 573 -7.50 -22.26 5.55
C LYS A 573 -7.77 -22.42 4.08
N ARG A 574 -9.03 -22.62 3.72
CA ARG A 574 -9.48 -22.77 2.34
C ARG A 574 -10.39 -21.59 1.98
N TYR A 575 -10.20 -21.06 0.78
CA TYR A 575 -10.91 -19.90 0.28
C TYR A 575 -11.63 -20.27 -1.02
N GLU A 576 -12.84 -19.77 -1.16
CA GLU A 576 -13.60 -19.87 -2.41
C GLU A 576 -13.87 -18.49 -2.96
N TYR A 577 -13.88 -18.40 -4.28
CA TYR A 577 -14.07 -17.16 -5.01
C TYR A 577 -15.16 -17.32 -6.07
N ASP A 578 -15.85 -16.23 -6.40
CA ASP A 578 -16.77 -16.20 -7.53
C ASP A 578 -16.04 -16.07 -8.89
N HIS A 579 -16.80 -15.99 -9.97
CA HIS A 579 -16.28 -15.94 -11.35
C HIS A 579 -15.49 -14.68 -11.68
N VAL A 580 -15.66 -13.58 -10.95
CA VAL A 580 -14.82 -12.38 -11.11
C VAL A 580 -13.69 -12.32 -10.07
N GLY A 581 -13.74 -13.14 -9.03
CA GLY A 581 -12.71 -13.29 -8.02
C GLY A 581 -13.09 -12.80 -6.61
N ARG A 582 -14.37 -12.48 -6.33
CA ARG A 582 -14.86 -12.08 -4.98
C ARG A 582 -14.74 -13.26 -4.06
N LYS A 583 -14.14 -13.09 -2.88
CA LYS A 583 -14.07 -14.16 -1.88
C LYS A 583 -15.46 -14.41 -1.31
N ILE A 584 -16.00 -15.60 -1.52
CA ILE A 584 -17.34 -15.97 -1.06
C ILE A 584 -17.30 -16.73 0.26
N ASN A 585 -16.36 -17.66 0.43
CA ASN A 585 -16.28 -18.49 1.63
C ASN A 585 -14.86 -18.53 2.19
N THR A 586 -14.77 -18.61 3.52
CA THR A 586 -13.51 -18.82 4.25
C THR A 586 -13.68 -19.96 5.23
N TYR A 587 -12.93 -21.03 5.02
CA TYR A 587 -12.93 -22.22 5.88
C TYR A 587 -11.65 -22.28 6.70
N GLN A 588 -11.72 -22.91 7.86
CA GLN A 588 -10.56 -23.23 8.68
C GLN A 588 -10.68 -24.64 9.27
N ARG A 589 -9.57 -25.38 9.24
CA ARG A 589 -9.41 -26.64 9.94
C ARG A 589 -8.20 -26.54 10.86
N ILE A 590 -8.36 -26.92 12.12
CA ILE A 590 -7.26 -27.02 13.09
C ILE A 590 -7.15 -28.48 13.54
N GLY A 591 -5.96 -29.07 13.38
CA GLY A 591 -5.70 -30.47 13.64
C GLY A 591 -5.36 -31.25 12.36
N ASN A 592 -5.73 -32.53 12.32
CA ASN A 592 -5.43 -33.43 11.21
C ASN A 592 -6.55 -33.43 10.15
N GLU A 593 -6.44 -34.29 9.14
CA GLU A 593 -7.43 -34.36 8.07
C GLU A 593 -8.81 -34.87 8.52
N GLN A 594 -8.87 -35.55 9.67
CA GLN A 594 -10.10 -36.02 10.29
C GLN A 594 -10.75 -34.94 11.18
N SER A 595 -10.03 -33.87 11.52
CA SER A 595 -10.59 -32.74 12.27
C SER A 595 -11.66 -32.01 11.46
N PRO A 596 -12.75 -31.56 12.09
CA PRO A 596 -13.83 -30.87 11.38
C PRO A 596 -13.31 -29.59 10.72
N GLU A 597 -13.72 -29.36 9.47
CA GLU A 597 -13.54 -28.06 8.81
C GLU A 597 -14.70 -27.15 9.22
N VAL A 598 -14.39 -25.93 9.65
CA VAL A 598 -15.36 -24.91 10.05
C VAL A 598 -15.42 -23.84 8.98
N LEU A 599 -16.61 -23.57 8.45
CA LEU A 599 -16.88 -22.39 7.63
C LEU A 599 -16.90 -21.16 8.56
N LEU A 600 -15.83 -20.36 8.55
CA LEU A 600 -15.72 -19.19 9.39
C LEU A 600 -16.68 -18.09 8.96
N ALA A 601 -16.77 -17.83 7.65
CA ALA A 601 -17.65 -16.83 7.10
C ALA A 601 -18.04 -17.11 5.65
N THR A 602 -19.29 -16.78 5.32
CA THR A 602 -19.80 -16.57 3.95
C THR A 602 -20.02 -15.08 3.73
N LEU A 603 -19.57 -14.55 2.60
CA LEU A 603 -19.80 -13.17 2.16
C LEU A 603 -20.78 -13.15 0.99
N ILE A 604 -21.84 -12.37 1.14
CA ILE A 604 -22.87 -12.17 0.12
C ILE A 604 -22.81 -10.71 -0.33
N TYR A 605 -22.71 -10.53 -1.64
CA TYR A 605 -22.51 -9.23 -2.27
C TYR A 605 -23.79 -8.71 -2.92
N ASN A 606 -23.99 -7.39 -2.91
CA ASN A 606 -24.98 -6.74 -3.76
C ASN A 606 -24.51 -6.71 -5.23
N GLU A 607 -25.35 -6.22 -6.13
CA GLU A 607 -25.09 -6.27 -7.57
C GLU A 607 -23.83 -5.49 -8.00
N LEU A 608 -23.40 -4.49 -7.22
CA LEU A 608 -22.17 -3.72 -7.44
C LEU A 608 -20.91 -4.38 -6.83
N GLY A 609 -21.05 -5.46 -6.06
CA GLY A 609 -19.93 -6.12 -5.39
C GLY A 609 -19.62 -5.59 -3.98
N GLN A 610 -20.52 -4.81 -3.36
CA GLN A 610 -20.38 -4.44 -1.94
C GLN A 610 -20.95 -5.56 -1.05
N VAL A 611 -20.34 -5.82 0.10
CA VAL A 611 -20.83 -6.85 1.04
C VAL A 611 -22.15 -6.36 1.63
N ARG A 612 -23.25 -7.08 1.39
CA ARG A 612 -24.55 -6.77 2.00
C ARG A 612 -24.86 -7.67 3.20
N GLU A 613 -24.29 -8.87 3.22
CA GLU A 613 -24.48 -9.83 4.30
C GLU A 613 -23.21 -10.66 4.51
N GLN A 614 -22.88 -10.90 5.78
CA GLN A 614 -21.84 -11.83 6.22
C GLN A 614 -22.48 -12.84 7.15
N ILE A 615 -22.25 -14.12 6.94
CA ILE A 615 -22.78 -15.18 7.79
C ILE A 615 -21.63 -15.92 8.45
N LEU A 616 -21.51 -15.85 9.77
CA LEU A 616 -20.45 -16.48 10.54
C LEU A 616 -20.81 -17.90 10.97
N HIS A 617 -19.77 -18.69 11.21
CA HIS A 617 -19.80 -20.01 11.84
C HIS A 617 -20.84 -20.96 11.25
N ASN A 618 -20.48 -21.69 10.19
CA ASN A 618 -21.34 -22.73 9.57
C ASN A 618 -22.77 -22.25 9.27
N GLY A 619 -22.94 -20.95 8.95
CA GLY A 619 -24.23 -20.39 8.63
C GLY A 619 -25.12 -20.04 9.82
N LEU A 620 -24.59 -19.96 11.05
CA LEU A 620 -25.39 -19.78 12.27
C LEU A 620 -25.61 -18.31 12.65
N TYR A 621 -24.77 -17.37 12.18
CA TYR A 621 -24.81 -16.00 12.66
C TYR A 621 -24.74 -14.96 11.53
N PRO A 622 -25.89 -14.50 11.02
CA PRO A 622 -25.95 -13.49 9.96
C PRO A 622 -25.70 -12.07 10.49
N ILE A 623 -25.05 -11.26 9.67
CA ILE A 623 -24.72 -9.85 9.89
C ILE A 623 -25.05 -9.10 8.60
N ASN A 624 -25.90 -8.09 8.67
CA ASN A 624 -26.32 -7.30 7.51
C ASN A 624 -25.62 -5.94 7.47
N TYR A 625 -25.40 -5.42 6.27
CA TYR A 625 -24.70 -4.16 6.01
C TYR A 625 -25.53 -3.27 5.08
N THR A 626 -25.53 -1.97 5.35
CA THR A 626 -26.10 -0.95 4.45
C THR A 626 -25.13 0.21 4.26
N TYR A 627 -25.27 0.96 3.17
CA TYR A 627 -24.35 2.04 2.79
C TYR A 627 -25.11 3.32 2.46
N ASN A 628 -24.49 4.50 2.57
CA ASN A 628 -25.07 5.76 2.10
C ASN A 628 -24.72 6.04 0.62
N SER A 629 -25.15 7.19 0.09
CA SER A 629 -24.90 7.57 -1.31
C SER A 629 -23.43 7.81 -1.66
N ARG A 630 -22.56 7.98 -0.66
CA ARG A 630 -21.10 8.10 -0.81
C ARG A 630 -20.39 6.74 -0.72
N GLY A 631 -21.15 5.66 -0.52
CA GLY A 631 -20.61 4.31 -0.31
C GLY A 631 -20.08 4.06 1.11
N TRP A 632 -20.28 4.99 2.05
CA TRP A 632 -19.87 4.82 3.45
C TRP A 632 -20.81 3.88 4.18
N LEU A 633 -20.29 3.11 5.14
CA LEU A 633 -21.09 2.21 5.96
C LEU A 633 -22.13 3.00 6.76
N LYS A 634 -23.41 2.63 6.64
CA LYS A 634 -24.53 3.28 7.35
C LYS A 634 -25.04 2.42 8.50
N THR A 635 -25.23 1.11 8.30
CA THR A 635 -25.61 0.19 9.38
C THR A 635 -24.87 -1.12 9.30
N LYS A 636 -24.65 -1.72 10.46
CA LYS A 636 -24.28 -3.13 10.63
C LYS A 636 -25.21 -3.74 11.66
N THR A 637 -25.99 -4.75 11.29
CA THR A 637 -27.01 -5.32 12.19
C THR A 637 -26.85 -6.83 12.37
N SER A 638 -26.97 -7.28 13.62
CA SER A 638 -26.95 -8.69 14.01
C SER A 638 -27.73 -8.90 15.31
N SER A 639 -27.91 -10.15 15.74
CA SER A 639 -28.72 -10.46 16.92
C SER A 639 -28.10 -10.04 18.26
N LEU A 640 -26.78 -9.90 18.35
CA LEU A 640 -26.07 -9.56 19.60
C LEU A 640 -25.39 -8.19 19.56
N PHE A 641 -25.09 -7.67 18.37
CA PHE A 641 -24.55 -6.32 18.23
C PHE A 641 -25.00 -5.66 16.93
N SER A 642 -25.61 -4.48 17.04
CA SER A 642 -26.01 -3.66 15.91
C SER A 642 -25.60 -2.21 16.12
N PHE A 643 -25.28 -1.51 15.03
CA PHE A 643 -25.07 -0.07 15.04
C PHE A 643 -25.56 0.63 13.77
N GLN A 644 -25.81 1.92 13.90
CA GLN A 644 -26.03 2.87 12.82
C GLN A 644 -25.05 4.04 12.95
N LEU A 645 -24.50 4.48 11.82
CA LEU A 645 -23.70 5.68 11.68
C LEU A 645 -24.50 6.74 10.92
N LYS A 646 -24.40 7.98 11.38
CA LYS A 646 -24.93 9.16 10.71
C LYS A 646 -23.76 10.08 10.34
N TYR A 647 -23.85 10.66 9.15
CA TYR A 647 -22.86 11.62 8.65
C TYR A 647 -23.57 12.94 8.38
N GLU A 648 -24.25 13.05 7.24
CA GLU A 648 -25.04 14.20 6.79
C GLU A 648 -26.34 14.41 7.60
N GLU A 649 -26.59 13.53 8.57
CA GLU A 649 -27.76 13.53 9.44
C GLU A 649 -27.35 13.89 10.89
N GLY A 650 -28.32 13.97 11.80
CA GLY A 650 -28.08 14.21 13.23
C GLY A 650 -28.02 15.70 13.61
N ASN A 651 -27.68 15.97 14.87
CA ASN A 651 -27.68 17.32 15.43
C ASN A 651 -26.59 18.22 14.84
N THR A 652 -25.47 17.65 14.40
CA THR A 652 -24.34 18.40 13.82
C THR A 652 -23.86 17.70 12.55
N PRO A 653 -24.61 17.81 11.43
CA PRO A 653 -24.31 17.12 10.18
C PRO A 653 -22.87 17.32 9.70
N GLN A 654 -22.30 16.27 9.14
CA GLN A 654 -20.94 16.21 8.60
C GLN A 654 -20.97 15.68 7.16
N TYR A 655 -20.41 16.43 6.22
CA TYR A 655 -20.44 16.13 4.79
C TYR A 655 -19.10 15.66 4.23
N ASN A 656 -18.03 15.78 5.02
CA ASN A 656 -16.65 15.46 4.65
C ASN A 656 -16.19 14.04 5.06
N GLY A 657 -17.13 13.20 5.53
CA GLY A 657 -16.87 11.83 5.99
C GLY A 657 -16.64 11.67 7.50
N ASN A 658 -16.70 12.75 8.29
CA ASN A 658 -16.80 12.62 9.74
C ASN A 658 -18.17 12.06 10.14
N ILE A 659 -18.22 11.31 11.24
CA ILE A 659 -19.47 10.76 11.78
C ILE A 659 -20.04 11.77 12.76
N SER A 660 -21.28 12.20 12.53
CA SER A 660 -21.99 13.13 13.42
C SER A 660 -22.59 12.41 14.62
N GLU A 661 -23.16 11.22 14.41
CA GLU A 661 -23.76 10.39 15.46
C GLU A 661 -23.54 8.90 15.21
N GLN A 662 -23.41 8.14 16.29
CA GLN A 662 -23.39 6.68 16.27
C GLN A 662 -24.43 6.15 17.25
N ASN A 663 -25.35 5.31 16.77
CA ASN A 663 -26.28 4.57 17.63
C ASN A 663 -25.85 3.11 17.68
N TRP A 664 -25.89 2.46 18.85
CA TRP A 664 -25.65 1.03 18.95
C TRP A 664 -26.47 0.35 20.05
N GLY A 665 -26.56 -0.98 19.95
CA GLY A 665 -27.25 -1.78 20.94
C GLY A 665 -27.11 -3.27 20.71
N THR A 666 -27.75 -4.02 21.61
CA THR A 666 -27.98 -5.47 21.46
C THR A 666 -29.25 -5.67 20.64
N SER A 667 -29.34 -6.75 19.86
CA SER A 667 -30.44 -7.03 18.90
C SER A 667 -30.51 -6.10 17.67
N LEU A 668 -31.57 -6.24 16.87
CA LEU A 668 -31.87 -5.38 15.72
C LEU A 668 -32.22 -3.93 16.14
N ASN A 669 -32.51 -3.69 17.41
CA ASN A 669 -32.73 -2.35 17.94
C ASN A 669 -31.42 -1.72 18.43
N TYR A 670 -30.75 -1.00 17.54
CA TYR A 670 -29.50 -0.29 17.84
C TYR A 670 -29.69 1.07 18.53
N ASN A 671 -30.90 1.45 18.96
CA ASN A 671 -31.16 2.76 19.58
C ASN A 671 -31.00 2.76 21.11
N SER A 672 -30.38 1.73 21.69
CA SER A 672 -30.20 1.62 23.15
C SER A 672 -29.14 2.56 23.72
N LYS A 673 -28.16 2.93 22.90
CA LYS A 673 -27.07 3.84 23.23
C LYS A 673 -26.75 4.70 22.01
N SER A 674 -26.26 5.91 22.25
CA SER A 674 -25.91 6.84 21.19
C SER A 674 -24.74 7.72 21.60
N PHE A 675 -23.85 8.03 20.66
CA PHE A 675 -22.88 9.10 20.76
C PHE A 675 -23.26 10.20 19.77
N SER A 676 -23.21 11.45 20.21
CA SER A 676 -23.16 12.62 19.34
C SER A 676 -21.76 13.21 19.39
N TYR A 677 -21.20 13.48 18.21
CA TYR A 677 -19.84 13.96 18.03
C TYR A 677 -19.84 15.40 17.51
N THR A 678 -18.92 16.21 18.02
CA THR A 678 -18.62 17.52 17.43
C THR A 678 -17.13 17.61 17.11
N TYR A 679 -16.81 18.40 16.10
CA TYR A 679 -15.44 18.59 15.62
C TYR A 679 -15.17 20.09 15.52
N ASP A 680 -13.89 20.45 15.59
CA ASP A 680 -13.47 21.78 15.16
C ASP A 680 -13.39 21.89 13.62
N GLN A 681 -13.00 23.06 13.13
CA GLN A 681 -12.93 23.34 11.69
C GLN A 681 -11.86 22.52 10.96
N LEU A 682 -10.92 21.90 11.70
CA LEU A 682 -9.85 21.05 11.19
C LEU A 682 -10.21 19.55 11.29
N SER A 683 -11.48 19.23 11.59
CA SER A 683 -11.95 17.85 11.77
C SER A 683 -11.30 17.10 12.95
N ARG A 684 -10.82 17.82 13.97
CA ARG A 684 -10.36 17.22 15.23
C ARG A 684 -11.55 17.09 16.19
N LEU A 685 -11.65 15.98 16.90
CA LEU A 685 -12.77 15.69 17.79
C LEU A 685 -12.81 16.67 18.97
N MET A 686 -13.94 17.30 19.24
CA MET A 686 -14.11 18.21 20.38
C MET A 686 -14.95 17.58 21.48
N THR A 687 -16.05 16.93 21.13
CA THR A 687 -16.92 16.23 22.08
C THR A 687 -17.36 14.88 21.53
N ALA A 688 -17.50 13.90 22.43
CA ALA A 688 -18.22 12.66 22.23
C ALA A 688 -19.16 12.50 23.43
N SER A 689 -20.46 12.72 23.22
CA SER A 689 -21.45 12.72 24.29
C SER A 689 -22.43 11.56 24.16
N SER A 690 -22.52 10.74 25.20
CA SER A 690 -23.48 9.67 25.38
C SER A 690 -24.01 9.71 26.82
N PRO A 691 -25.26 9.31 27.10
CA PRO A 691 -25.71 9.07 28.46
C PRO A 691 -24.76 8.11 29.19
N GLY A 692 -24.14 8.59 30.29
CA GLY A 692 -23.17 7.83 31.10
C GLY A 692 -21.81 7.54 30.45
N MET A 693 -21.49 8.15 29.29
CA MET A 693 -20.17 8.14 28.66
C MET A 693 -19.92 9.46 27.92
N ASN A 694 -19.16 10.38 28.51
CA ASN A 694 -18.85 11.67 27.92
C ASN A 694 -17.34 11.91 27.89
N GLU A 695 -16.85 12.36 26.74
CA GLU A 695 -15.52 12.91 26.55
C GLU A 695 -15.61 14.31 25.93
N THR A 696 -14.90 15.24 26.54
CA THR A 696 -14.75 16.61 26.04
C THR A 696 -13.29 16.98 26.02
N VAL A 697 -12.77 17.27 24.84
CA VAL A 697 -11.44 17.85 24.66
C VAL A 697 -11.52 19.35 24.97
N HIS A 698 -10.61 19.85 25.80
CA HIS A 698 -10.59 21.28 26.18
C HIS A 698 -10.16 22.19 25.03
N GLY A 699 -9.39 21.64 24.09
CA GLY A 699 -8.88 22.31 22.90
C GLY A 699 -7.60 21.64 22.41
N TYR A 700 -7.01 22.25 21.38
CA TYR A 700 -5.76 21.82 20.78
C TYR A 700 -4.80 23.00 20.71
N ASP A 701 -3.50 22.76 20.85
CA ASP A 701 -2.48 23.77 20.57
C ASP A 701 -2.17 23.85 19.05
N ALA A 702 -1.23 24.74 18.68
CA ALA A 702 -0.83 24.95 17.29
C ALA A 702 -0.18 23.72 16.61
N MET A 703 0.28 22.73 17.40
CA MET A 703 0.79 21.45 16.90
C MET A 703 -0.24 20.33 17.01
N SER A 704 -1.50 20.68 17.23
CA SER A 704 -2.60 19.74 17.44
C SER A 704 -2.39 18.82 18.67
N ASN A 705 -1.59 19.25 19.66
CA ASN A 705 -1.57 18.57 20.95
C ASN A 705 -2.84 18.89 21.72
N MET A 706 -3.49 17.89 22.30
CA MET A 706 -4.63 18.08 23.20
C MET A 706 -4.23 18.92 24.42
N THR A 707 -4.92 20.04 24.70
CA THR A 707 -4.60 20.90 25.86
C THR A 707 -5.22 20.39 27.16
N GLY A 708 -6.22 19.53 27.06
CA GLY A 708 -6.83 18.84 28.19
C GLY A 708 -8.00 17.97 27.78
N LEU A 709 -8.41 17.09 28.69
CA LEU A 709 -9.50 16.14 28.50
C LEU A 709 -10.36 16.06 29.75
N THR A 710 -11.67 16.11 29.57
CA THR A 710 -12.64 15.73 30.60
C THR A 710 -13.32 14.43 30.18
N ARG A 711 -13.28 13.42 31.05
CA ARG A 711 -13.95 12.14 30.84
C ARG A 711 -14.73 11.74 32.10
N GLU A 712 -16.04 11.54 31.99
CA GLU A 712 -16.92 11.20 33.13
C GLU A 712 -16.73 12.11 34.36
N GLY A 713 -16.58 13.42 34.12
CA GLY A 713 -16.36 14.41 35.19
C GLY A 713 -14.93 14.48 35.74
N GLN A 714 -14.04 13.54 35.36
CA GLN A 714 -12.60 13.64 35.64
C GLN A 714 -11.94 14.50 34.57
N SER A 715 -11.50 15.69 34.97
CA SER A 715 -10.75 16.62 34.12
C SER A 715 -9.25 16.35 34.21
N GLY A 716 -8.46 16.88 33.27
CA GLY A 716 -7.01 16.98 33.34
C GLY A 716 -6.49 17.94 32.28
N THR A 717 -5.64 18.89 32.68
CA THR A 717 -4.99 19.87 31.79
C THR A 717 -3.56 19.45 31.51
N TYR A 718 -3.18 19.45 30.23
CA TYR A 718 -1.93 18.86 29.74
C TYR A 718 -0.89 19.96 29.56
N GLN A 719 0.28 19.79 30.14
CA GLN A 719 1.40 20.73 30.02
C GLN A 719 2.51 20.09 29.19
N TYR A 720 3.07 20.84 28.23
CA TYR A 720 4.06 20.33 27.27
C TYR A 720 5.35 21.14 27.30
N ILE A 721 6.46 20.48 26.96
CA ILE A 721 7.70 21.11 26.50
C ILE A 721 7.89 20.73 25.03
N GLY A 722 7.70 21.69 24.12
CA GLY A 722 7.56 21.36 22.70
C GLY A 722 6.33 20.49 22.49
N ASN A 723 6.52 19.33 21.87
CA ASN A 723 5.46 18.32 21.67
C ASN A 723 5.43 17.21 22.73
N ARG A 724 6.34 17.24 23.72
CA ARG A 724 6.48 16.23 24.77
C ARG A 724 5.61 16.60 25.97
N LEU A 725 4.69 15.71 26.36
CA LEU A 725 3.86 15.89 27.56
C LEU A 725 4.75 15.87 28.80
N GLN A 726 4.71 16.91 29.63
CA GLN A 726 5.49 17.02 30.86
C GLN A 726 4.69 16.54 32.07
N LYS A 727 3.44 16.98 32.21
CA LYS A 727 2.57 16.65 33.34
C LYS A 727 1.10 16.87 32.99
N ILE A 728 0.21 16.17 33.67
CA ILE A 728 -1.23 16.46 33.70
C ILE A 728 -1.56 17.04 35.08
N ILE A 729 -2.22 18.20 35.10
CA ILE A 729 -2.58 18.93 36.32
C ILE A 729 -4.10 19.13 36.43
N ASN A 730 -4.56 19.59 37.59
CA ASN A 730 -5.96 19.94 37.85
C ASN A 730 -6.94 18.80 37.52
N GLY A 731 -6.58 17.56 37.90
CA GLY A 731 -7.25 16.39 37.39
C GLY A 731 -6.83 15.04 37.99
N GLY A 732 -7.64 14.01 37.74
CA GLY A 732 -7.42 12.62 38.20
C GLY A 732 -6.84 11.66 37.16
N LEU A 733 -6.54 12.13 35.93
CA LEU A 733 -6.09 11.26 34.82
C LEU A 733 -4.64 10.76 34.98
N ALA A 734 -3.75 11.60 35.52
CA ALA A 734 -2.39 11.26 35.93
C ALA A 734 -1.89 12.32 36.93
N THR A 735 -0.98 11.96 37.85
CA THR A 735 -0.51 12.88 38.91
C THR A 735 1.00 13.12 38.89
N ASN A 736 1.78 12.26 38.22
CA ASN A 736 3.24 12.37 38.14
C ASN A 736 3.71 12.99 36.83
N GLU A 737 5.01 13.27 36.77
CA GLU A 737 5.68 13.83 35.59
C GLU A 737 6.08 12.74 34.60
N TYR A 738 6.21 13.14 33.33
CA TYR A 738 6.73 12.32 32.25
C TYR A 738 8.15 12.76 31.90
N TYR A 739 9.02 11.78 31.68
CA TYR A 739 10.42 11.99 31.29
C TYR A 739 10.71 11.31 29.96
N TYR A 740 11.71 11.79 29.22
CA TYR A 740 12.02 11.33 27.86
C TYR A 740 13.52 11.10 27.66
N ASP A 741 13.86 10.19 26.76
CA ASP A 741 15.23 10.00 26.26
C ASP A 741 15.57 10.96 25.09
N LEU A 742 16.78 10.85 24.52
CA LEU A 742 17.21 11.70 23.40
C LEU A 742 16.47 11.40 22.09
N ASN A 743 15.85 10.21 21.98
CA ASN A 743 15.04 9.81 20.84
C ASN A 743 13.56 10.24 20.98
N GLY A 744 13.18 10.87 22.09
CA GLY A 744 11.81 11.28 22.36
C GLY A 744 10.92 10.14 22.85
N ASN A 745 11.49 9.06 23.37
CA ASN A 745 10.70 8.00 23.99
C ASN A 745 10.43 8.34 25.45
N VAL A 746 9.20 8.12 25.93
CA VAL A 746 8.87 8.29 27.37
C VAL A 746 9.65 7.28 28.20
N THR A 747 10.56 7.74 29.06
CA THR A 747 11.33 6.90 30.00
C THR A 747 10.66 6.75 31.35
N THR A 748 9.74 7.64 31.72
CA THR A 748 8.90 7.48 32.91
C THR A 748 7.48 7.87 32.58
N ASP A 749 6.55 6.93 32.74
CA ASP A 749 5.12 7.17 32.51
C ASP A 749 4.48 7.81 33.76
N GLY A 750 4.02 9.06 33.64
CA GLY A 750 3.43 9.82 34.74
C GLY A 750 2.11 9.26 35.29
N ARG A 751 1.42 8.36 34.56
CA ARG A 751 0.17 7.73 34.99
C ARG A 751 0.41 6.56 35.93
N ILE A 752 1.37 5.69 35.59
CA ILE A 752 1.68 4.47 36.36
C ILE A 752 2.98 4.55 37.15
N ASN A 753 3.73 5.65 37.01
CA ASN A 753 5.02 5.93 37.66
C ASN A 753 6.04 4.79 37.49
N LYS A 754 6.14 4.25 36.27
CA LYS A 754 7.10 3.18 35.93
C LYS A 754 8.19 3.71 35.00
N LEU A 755 9.43 3.29 35.27
CA LEU A 755 10.57 3.47 34.38
C LEU A 755 10.43 2.52 33.18
N ILE A 756 10.66 3.04 31.97
CA ILE A 756 10.60 2.33 30.71
C ILE A 756 11.98 2.30 30.08
N THR A 757 12.39 1.12 29.60
CA THR A 757 13.61 0.96 28.79
C THR A 757 13.25 0.59 27.36
N TYR A 758 14.09 0.96 26.40
CA TYR A 758 13.83 0.73 24.96
C TYR A 758 14.98 -0.03 24.29
N ASN A 759 14.63 -0.77 23.24
CA ASN A 759 15.60 -1.34 22.32
C ASN A 759 15.98 -0.34 21.20
N ILE A 760 16.84 -0.78 20.27
CA ILE A 760 17.31 0.01 19.12
C ILE A 760 16.21 0.43 18.13
N LEU A 761 15.03 -0.17 18.20
CA LEU A 761 13.88 0.14 17.36
C LEU A 761 12.92 1.12 18.05
N ASN A 762 13.30 1.65 19.22
CA ASN A 762 12.45 2.44 20.10
C ASN A 762 11.19 1.68 20.57
N LEU A 763 11.27 0.35 20.68
CA LEU A 763 10.21 -0.48 21.29
C LEU A 763 10.52 -0.77 22.77
N PRO A 764 9.52 -0.72 23.66
CA PRO A 764 9.74 -0.84 25.09
C PRO A 764 10.13 -2.26 25.49
N THR A 765 11.26 -2.43 26.17
CA THR A 765 11.76 -3.73 26.63
C THR A 765 11.38 -4.06 28.07
N SER A 766 11.19 -3.05 28.93
CA SER A 766 10.72 -3.26 30.30
C SER A 766 9.91 -2.08 30.83
N TYR A 767 8.99 -2.38 31.76
CA TYR A 767 8.26 -1.40 32.58
C TYR A 767 8.47 -1.74 34.07
N GLY A 768 9.42 -1.06 34.71
CA GLY A 768 9.87 -1.39 36.06
C GLY A 768 10.45 -2.80 36.17
N SER A 769 10.40 -3.41 37.36
CA SER A 769 10.98 -4.74 37.63
C SER A 769 10.07 -5.94 37.29
N GLY A 770 8.85 -5.72 36.77
CA GLY A 770 7.81 -6.76 36.72
C GLY A 770 7.15 -7.02 35.37
N ILE A 771 7.47 -6.26 34.32
CA ILE A 771 6.89 -6.46 32.98
C ILE A 771 8.01 -6.30 31.95
N ASN A 772 8.26 -7.35 31.16
CA ASN A 772 9.30 -7.37 30.14
C ASN A 772 8.73 -7.82 28.79
N PHE A 773 9.27 -7.26 27.72
CA PHE A 773 8.92 -7.60 26.35
C PHE A 773 10.17 -7.98 25.56
N LEU A 774 10.03 -8.95 24.67
CA LEU A 774 11.08 -9.38 23.75
C LEU A 774 10.58 -9.29 22.31
N TYR A 775 11.44 -8.83 21.43
CA TYR A 775 11.15 -8.59 20.02
C TYR A 775 12.22 -9.23 19.13
N ASP A 776 11.86 -9.45 17.87
CA ASP A 776 12.84 -9.66 16.82
C ASP A 776 13.33 -8.33 16.21
N ALA A 777 14.35 -8.42 15.35
CA ALA A 777 14.97 -7.28 14.70
C ALA A 777 14.07 -6.57 13.67
N GLN A 778 12.88 -7.09 13.34
CA GLN A 778 11.86 -6.38 12.56
C GLN A 778 10.79 -5.74 13.43
N GLY A 779 10.92 -5.85 14.76
CA GLY A 779 9.99 -5.26 15.73
C GLY A 779 8.76 -6.11 16.00
N LYS A 780 8.74 -7.39 15.61
CA LYS A 780 7.65 -8.30 15.99
C LYS A 780 7.84 -8.73 17.44
N LYS A 781 6.81 -8.52 18.27
CA LYS A 781 6.78 -9.00 19.65
C LYS A 781 6.76 -10.52 19.67
N LEU A 782 7.72 -11.12 20.37
CA LEU A 782 7.91 -12.56 20.51
C LEU A 782 7.45 -13.07 21.89
N ARG A 783 7.67 -12.27 22.94
CA ARG A 783 7.32 -12.63 24.32
C ARG A 783 6.92 -11.42 25.15
N LYS A 784 5.99 -11.67 26.08
CA LYS A 784 5.71 -10.85 27.25
C LYS A 784 5.94 -11.68 28.51
N THR A 785 6.58 -11.10 29.52
CA THR A 785 6.74 -11.70 30.85
C THR A 785 6.19 -10.75 31.89
N SER A 786 5.18 -11.18 32.64
CA SER A 786 4.67 -10.52 33.85
C SER A 786 4.52 -11.57 34.96
N THR A 787 3.34 -11.73 35.55
CA THR A 787 3.01 -12.89 36.38
C THR A 787 2.98 -14.17 35.54
N ASP A 788 2.53 -14.05 34.29
CA ASP A 788 2.51 -15.12 33.29
C ASP A 788 3.56 -14.88 32.20
N ILE A 789 3.96 -15.96 31.54
CA ILE A 789 4.78 -15.91 30.32
C ILE A 789 3.87 -16.14 29.12
N ILE A 790 3.82 -15.15 28.23
CA ILE A 790 3.05 -15.22 26.99
C ILE A 790 4.03 -15.19 25.81
N ASP A 791 4.02 -16.24 24.99
CA ASP A 791 4.80 -16.30 23.74
C ASP A 791 3.89 -16.17 22.52
N TYR A 792 4.38 -15.46 21.50
CA TYR A 792 3.66 -15.16 20.27
C TYR A 792 4.38 -15.76 19.07
N VAL A 793 3.66 -16.59 18.29
CA VAL A 793 4.19 -17.21 17.06
C VAL A 793 3.18 -17.07 15.91
N ASP A 794 3.18 -15.90 15.26
CA ASP A 794 2.35 -15.61 14.07
C ASP A 794 0.88 -15.98 14.24
N GLY A 795 0.24 -15.47 15.29
CA GLY A 795 -1.17 -15.75 15.61
C GLY A 795 -1.40 -17.01 16.45
N ILE A 796 -0.36 -17.77 16.81
CA ILE A 796 -0.45 -18.75 17.90
C ILE A 796 0.03 -18.08 19.17
N ARG A 797 -0.78 -18.13 20.23
CA ARG A 797 -0.40 -17.64 21.55
C ARG A 797 -0.21 -18.81 22.51
N TYR A 798 0.89 -18.78 23.22
CA TYR A 798 1.19 -19.71 24.31
C TYR A 798 1.04 -18.99 25.65
N LEU A 799 0.37 -19.63 26.60
CA LEU A 799 0.36 -19.23 28.00
C LEU A 799 1.17 -20.26 28.79
N ASN A 800 2.25 -19.82 29.43
CA ASN A 800 3.14 -20.66 30.24
C ASN A 800 3.58 -21.94 29.51
N GLY A 801 3.91 -21.81 28.22
CA GLY A 801 4.39 -22.90 27.36
C GLY A 801 3.30 -23.79 26.76
N VAL A 802 2.01 -23.52 27.00
CA VAL A 802 0.88 -24.29 26.43
C VAL A 802 0.12 -23.43 25.44
N ILE A 803 -0.26 -24.00 24.28
CA ILE A 803 -1.09 -23.28 23.29
C ILE A 803 -2.43 -22.88 23.95
N GLU A 804 -2.68 -21.58 24.02
CA GLU A 804 -3.91 -20.98 24.54
C GLU A 804 -4.96 -20.86 23.42
N PHE A 805 -4.57 -20.25 22.29
CA PHE A 805 -5.41 -20.14 21.11
C PHE A 805 -4.61 -20.00 19.81
N VAL A 806 -5.32 -20.17 18.70
CA VAL A 806 -4.89 -19.85 17.34
C VAL A 806 -5.77 -18.75 16.77
N SER A 807 -5.20 -17.66 16.25
CA SER A 807 -5.96 -16.58 15.61
C SER A 807 -6.68 -17.08 14.35
N THR A 808 -7.88 -16.57 14.14
CA THR A 808 -8.70 -16.78 12.94
C THR A 808 -8.86 -15.46 12.18
N ASP A 809 -9.47 -15.49 10.99
CA ASP A 809 -9.70 -14.25 10.21
C ASP A 809 -10.73 -13.33 10.87
N PHE A 810 -11.54 -13.85 11.80
CA PHE A 810 -12.66 -13.13 12.43
C PHE A 810 -12.64 -13.21 13.97
N GLY A 811 -11.53 -13.67 14.57
CA GLY A 811 -11.43 -13.88 16.02
C GLY A 811 -10.31 -14.83 16.41
N VAL A 812 -10.59 -15.76 17.33
CA VAL A 812 -9.65 -16.76 17.83
C VAL A 812 -10.29 -18.13 17.99
N ALA A 813 -9.51 -19.19 17.85
CA ALA A 813 -9.89 -20.56 18.15
C ALA A 813 -9.17 -20.97 19.44
N ARG A 814 -9.89 -21.03 20.54
CA ARG A 814 -9.36 -21.36 21.88
C ARG A 814 -9.25 -22.86 22.06
N LYS A 815 -8.13 -23.30 22.62
CA LYS A 815 -7.91 -24.71 22.92
C LYS A 815 -8.85 -25.16 24.05
N SER A 816 -9.59 -26.24 23.84
CA SER A 816 -10.49 -26.85 24.83
C SER A 816 -10.28 -28.37 24.80
N GLY A 817 -9.47 -28.89 25.72
CA GLY A 817 -9.01 -30.28 25.68
C GLY A 817 -8.21 -30.57 24.39
N SER A 818 -8.66 -31.57 23.62
CA SER A 818 -8.11 -31.91 22.30
C SER A 818 -8.75 -31.14 21.12
N ASN A 819 -9.79 -30.36 21.38
CA ASN A 819 -10.56 -29.63 20.37
C ASN A 819 -10.32 -28.11 20.45
N TYR A 820 -10.91 -27.37 19.51
CA TYR A 820 -10.90 -25.91 19.49
C TYR A 820 -12.32 -25.36 19.49
N SER A 821 -12.60 -24.41 20.38
CA SER A 821 -13.83 -23.62 20.38
C SER A 821 -13.56 -22.27 19.71
N TYR A 822 -14.41 -21.91 18.75
CA TYR A 822 -14.25 -20.69 17.95
C TYR A 822 -14.96 -19.52 18.63
N GLU A 823 -14.21 -18.46 18.87
CA GLU A 823 -14.67 -17.15 19.30
C GLU A 823 -14.54 -16.17 18.12
N TYR A 824 -15.59 -15.42 17.84
CA TYR A 824 -15.65 -14.41 16.78
C TYR A 824 -15.82 -13.02 17.39
N PHE A 825 -15.11 -12.03 16.84
CA PHE A 825 -15.16 -10.65 17.29
C PHE A 825 -16.18 -9.86 16.45
N LEU A 826 -17.23 -9.38 17.10
CA LEU A 826 -18.23 -8.50 16.50
C LEU A 826 -17.74 -7.05 16.63
N ALA A 827 -17.02 -6.61 15.60
CA ALA A 827 -16.41 -5.30 15.60
C ALA A 827 -17.35 -4.18 15.12
N ASP A 828 -17.13 -2.94 15.59
CA ASP A 828 -17.72 -1.74 14.99
C ASP A 828 -16.99 -1.30 13.70
N HIS A 829 -17.32 -0.11 13.20
CA HIS A 829 -16.76 0.46 11.97
C HIS A 829 -15.29 0.87 12.07
N LEU A 830 -14.66 0.78 13.25
CA LEU A 830 -13.22 1.02 13.45
C LEU A 830 -12.47 -0.27 13.79
N GLY A 831 -13.17 -1.41 13.76
CA GLY A 831 -12.59 -2.68 14.16
C GLY A 831 -12.52 -2.86 15.68
N ASN A 832 -13.20 -2.02 16.48
CA ASN A 832 -13.24 -2.22 17.93
C ASN A 832 -14.14 -3.41 18.25
N THR A 833 -13.65 -4.39 19.01
CA THR A 833 -14.47 -5.54 19.45
C THR A 833 -15.55 -5.07 20.41
N ARG A 834 -16.80 -4.92 19.96
CA ARG A 834 -17.93 -4.47 20.80
C ARG A 834 -18.65 -5.62 21.49
N ALA A 835 -18.62 -6.77 20.86
CA ALA A 835 -18.98 -8.03 21.48
C ALA A 835 -18.08 -9.15 20.94
N SER A 836 -17.92 -10.23 21.68
CA SER A 836 -17.45 -11.49 21.12
C SER A 836 -18.49 -12.58 21.33
N ILE A 837 -18.53 -13.51 20.38
CA ILE A 837 -19.47 -14.63 20.37
C ILE A 837 -18.70 -15.94 20.31
N GLN A 838 -19.13 -16.94 21.05
CA GLN A 838 -18.49 -18.24 21.10
C GLN A 838 -19.46 -19.32 20.60
N TYR A 839 -18.93 -20.26 19.81
CA TYR A 839 -19.66 -21.47 19.48
C TYR A 839 -19.56 -22.48 20.63
N ASN A 840 -20.71 -22.80 21.21
CA ASN A 840 -20.85 -23.80 22.25
C ASN A 840 -21.17 -25.16 21.63
N GLN A 841 -20.18 -26.06 21.69
CA GLN A 841 -20.26 -27.40 21.09
C GLN A 841 -21.29 -28.31 21.78
N ASN A 842 -21.71 -28.01 23.01
CA ASN A 842 -22.62 -28.86 23.77
C ASN A 842 -24.08 -28.71 23.34
N ASN A 843 -24.46 -27.52 22.87
CA ASN A 843 -25.84 -27.20 22.47
C ASN A 843 -25.96 -26.74 21.01
N ASN A 844 -24.84 -26.68 20.27
CA ASN A 844 -24.78 -26.20 18.89
C ASN A 844 -25.33 -24.78 18.70
N GLN A 845 -25.09 -23.88 19.66
CA GLN A 845 -25.53 -22.48 19.61
C GLN A 845 -24.35 -21.51 19.63
N ILE A 846 -24.64 -20.29 19.16
CA ILE A 846 -23.76 -19.14 19.29
C ILE A 846 -24.19 -18.34 20.51
N GLU A 847 -23.27 -18.10 21.43
CA GLU A 847 -23.53 -17.42 22.70
C GLU A 847 -22.65 -16.17 22.82
N ALA A 848 -23.17 -15.13 23.48
CA ALA A 848 -22.37 -13.95 23.80
C ALA A 848 -21.32 -14.30 24.85
N PHE A 849 -20.08 -13.92 24.60
CA PHE A 849 -18.93 -14.21 25.47
C PHE A 849 -18.45 -12.96 26.22
N GLN A 850 -18.46 -11.80 25.55
CA GLN A 850 -18.01 -10.53 26.12
C GLN A 850 -18.75 -9.36 25.46
N TYR A 851 -19.01 -8.30 26.22
CA TYR A 851 -19.48 -7.01 25.70
C TYR A 851 -18.58 -5.87 26.18
N GLU A 852 -18.26 -4.95 25.28
CA GLU A 852 -17.38 -3.82 25.54
C GLU A 852 -17.97 -2.54 24.95
N ASN A 853 -17.78 -1.43 25.68
CA ASN A 853 -17.97 -0.09 25.12
C ASN A 853 -16.69 0.71 25.33
N TYR A 854 -16.45 1.62 24.41
CA TYR A 854 -15.27 2.45 24.39
C TYR A 854 -15.72 3.91 24.39
N PHE A 855 -14.95 4.71 25.11
CA PHE A 855 -14.86 6.13 24.86
C PHE A 855 -14.21 6.38 23.47
N ALA A 856 -14.35 7.57 22.90
CA ALA A 856 -13.88 7.87 21.54
C ALA A 856 -12.38 7.63 21.38
N PHE A 857 -11.57 8.00 22.38
CA PHE A 857 -10.13 7.73 22.40
C PHE A 857 -9.75 6.31 22.87
N GLY A 858 -10.71 5.39 22.94
CA GLY A 858 -10.45 3.95 23.13
C GLY A 858 -10.33 3.48 24.57
N LEU A 859 -10.51 4.36 25.56
CA LEU A 859 -10.62 3.91 26.95
C LEU A 859 -11.86 3.04 27.09
N ARG A 860 -11.73 1.91 27.78
CA ARG A 860 -12.86 1.01 28.04
C ARG A 860 -13.78 1.62 29.09
N SER A 861 -15.09 1.59 28.85
CA SER A 861 -16.09 1.74 29.92
C SER A 861 -16.07 0.49 30.83
N THR A 862 -16.69 0.55 32.01
CA THR A 862 -16.82 -0.62 32.90
C THR A 862 -17.29 -1.87 32.13
N PRO A 863 -16.46 -2.93 32.04
CA PRO A 863 -16.78 -4.09 31.21
C PRO A 863 -17.94 -4.87 31.85
N SER A 864 -18.90 -5.30 31.02
CA SER A 864 -19.91 -6.27 31.44
C SER A 864 -19.42 -7.66 31.02
N LEU A 865 -18.54 -8.24 31.84
CA LEU A 865 -17.98 -9.56 31.58
C LEU A 865 -19.05 -10.63 31.84
N VAL A 866 -19.33 -11.45 30.83
CA VAL A 866 -20.23 -12.62 30.93
C VAL A 866 -19.44 -13.86 31.38
N SER A 867 -18.11 -13.86 31.21
CA SER A 867 -17.18 -14.96 31.49
C SER A 867 -15.95 -14.47 32.27
N ALA A 868 -15.36 -15.35 33.09
CA ALA A 868 -14.09 -15.11 33.80
C ALA A 868 -12.88 -15.03 32.84
N ASN A 869 -13.00 -15.59 31.64
CA ASN A 869 -12.04 -15.46 30.54
C ASN A 869 -12.56 -14.43 29.53
N SER A 870 -11.74 -13.46 29.14
CA SER A 870 -12.08 -12.42 28.15
C SER A 870 -11.02 -12.36 27.04
N THR A 871 -11.38 -11.79 25.89
CA THR A 871 -10.39 -11.45 24.86
C THR A 871 -9.66 -10.16 25.23
N GLN A 872 -8.36 -10.12 24.92
CA GLN A 872 -7.52 -8.93 25.05
C GLN A 872 -7.45 -8.13 23.74
N PHE A 873 -7.99 -8.66 22.63
CA PHE A 873 -8.06 -7.96 21.33
C PHE A 873 -9.31 -7.08 21.26
N LEU A 874 -9.15 -5.80 21.58
CA LEU A 874 -10.25 -4.90 21.93
C LEU A 874 -10.32 -3.71 20.97
N TYR A 875 -9.86 -2.53 21.37
CA TYR A 875 -9.89 -1.31 20.55
C TYR A 875 -9.01 -1.48 19.30
N ASN A 876 -9.58 -1.18 18.13
CA ASN A 876 -9.04 -1.49 16.79
C ASN A 876 -8.50 -2.92 16.61
N GLY A 877 -9.02 -3.88 17.37
CA GLY A 877 -8.53 -5.26 17.39
C GLY A 877 -7.12 -5.42 17.97
N LYS A 878 -6.62 -4.42 18.71
CA LYS A 878 -5.28 -4.42 19.34
C LYS A 878 -5.31 -5.07 20.70
N GLU A 879 -4.19 -5.70 21.06
CA GLU A 879 -4.04 -6.38 22.34
C GLU A 879 -3.83 -5.33 23.45
N LEU A 880 -4.73 -5.33 24.43
CA LEU A 880 -4.57 -4.57 25.66
C LEU A 880 -3.50 -5.23 26.54
N GLN A 881 -2.52 -4.45 26.98
CA GLN A 881 -1.60 -4.82 28.04
C GLN A 881 -2.25 -4.46 29.38
N ASP A 882 -3.02 -5.38 29.96
CA ASP A 882 -3.85 -5.12 31.15
C ASP A 882 -3.07 -4.49 32.33
N GLU A 883 -1.82 -4.89 32.54
CA GLU A 883 -0.95 -4.39 33.60
C GLU A 883 -0.48 -2.94 33.38
N LEU A 884 -0.62 -2.43 32.16
CA LEU A 884 -0.26 -1.08 31.74
C LEU A 884 -1.50 -0.22 31.45
N GLY A 885 -2.60 -0.84 30.99
CA GLY A 885 -3.74 -0.14 30.42
C GLY A 885 -3.46 0.49 29.05
N GLN A 886 -2.46 -0.04 28.32
CA GLN A 886 -2.03 0.46 27.00
C GLN A 886 -2.26 -0.58 25.91
N TYR A 887 -2.55 -0.14 24.69
CA TYR A 887 -2.76 -1.02 23.55
C TYR A 887 -1.46 -1.19 22.75
N ASP A 888 -1.13 -2.43 22.39
CA ASP A 888 0.01 -2.74 21.53
C ASP A 888 -0.39 -2.69 20.05
N TYR A 889 0.11 -1.69 19.35
CA TYR A 889 -0.11 -1.51 17.92
C TYR A 889 0.99 -2.11 17.04
N GLY A 890 2.06 -2.66 17.64
CA GLY A 890 3.22 -3.21 16.95
C GLY A 890 4.40 -2.25 16.98
N ALA A 891 4.31 -1.12 16.25
CA ALA A 891 5.40 -0.14 16.23
C ALA A 891 5.44 0.75 17.49
N ARG A 892 4.32 0.90 18.20
CA ARG A 892 4.17 1.78 19.36
C ARG A 892 3.10 1.26 20.32
N PHE A 893 3.18 1.70 21.58
CA PHE A 893 2.13 1.47 22.58
C PHE A 893 1.26 2.72 22.69
N TYR A 894 -0.06 2.54 22.58
CA TYR A 894 -1.04 3.62 22.66
C TYR A 894 -1.63 3.71 24.08
N ASP A 895 -1.66 4.91 24.66
CA ASP A 895 -2.31 5.16 25.94
C ASP A 895 -3.71 5.77 25.75
N PRO A 896 -4.79 4.99 25.92
CA PRO A 896 -6.16 5.48 25.75
C PRO A 896 -6.64 6.39 26.91
N VAL A 897 -5.95 6.38 28.06
CA VAL A 897 -6.33 7.24 29.19
C VAL A 897 -6.03 8.70 28.84
N ILE A 898 -4.88 8.95 28.20
CA ILE A 898 -4.46 10.30 27.81
C ILE A 898 -4.63 10.59 26.31
N GLY A 899 -5.01 9.58 25.51
CA GLY A 899 -5.33 9.75 24.09
C GLY A 899 -4.12 9.98 23.18
N ARG A 900 -2.93 9.45 23.54
CA ARG A 900 -1.66 9.77 22.84
C ARG A 900 -0.66 8.61 22.83
N TRP A 901 0.34 8.69 21.97
CA TRP A 901 1.49 7.78 21.92
C TRP A 901 2.58 8.19 22.93
N SER A 902 3.33 7.20 23.43
CA SER A 902 4.48 7.39 24.32
C SER A 902 5.82 7.58 23.60
N VAL A 903 5.84 7.45 22.27
CA VAL A 903 7.04 7.58 21.43
C VAL A 903 6.69 8.30 20.13
N ILE A 904 7.70 8.89 19.50
CA ILE A 904 7.58 9.59 18.20
C ILE A 904 7.14 8.59 17.12
N ASP A 905 6.23 9.03 16.23
CA ASP A 905 5.86 8.27 15.05
C ASP A 905 7.06 8.06 14.10
N PRO A 906 7.41 6.80 13.73
CA PRO A 906 8.45 6.53 12.75
C PRO A 906 8.25 7.18 11.37
N LEU A 907 7.01 7.57 11.01
CA LEU A 907 6.65 8.17 9.72
C LEU A 907 6.11 9.60 9.84
N VAL A 908 6.40 10.32 10.94
CA VAL A 908 5.90 11.69 11.17
C VAL A 908 6.20 12.67 10.03
N GLU A 909 7.32 12.49 9.31
CA GLU A 909 7.71 13.33 8.16
C GLU A 909 6.65 13.32 7.03
N LEU A 910 5.77 12.30 6.97
CA LEU A 910 4.68 12.21 5.98
C LEU A 910 3.50 13.15 6.26
N TYR A 911 3.35 13.63 7.49
CA TYR A 911 2.23 14.48 7.92
C TYR A 911 2.68 15.61 8.87
N GLN A 912 3.88 16.12 8.62
CA GLN A 912 4.59 17.16 9.38
C GLN A 912 3.97 18.59 9.34
N GLU A 913 2.79 18.76 8.74
CA GLU A 913 2.24 20.08 8.40
C GLU A 913 1.63 20.83 9.59
N ASP A 914 0.97 20.18 10.53
CA ASP A 914 0.28 20.84 11.66
C ASP A 914 0.06 19.89 12.86
N THR A 915 0.90 18.86 12.89
CA THR A 915 0.67 17.67 13.69
C THR A 915 1.89 17.32 14.52
N SER A 916 1.68 17.16 15.81
CA SER A 916 2.68 16.69 16.76
C SER A 916 3.05 15.21 16.51
N PRO A 917 4.32 14.81 16.70
CA PRO A 917 4.77 13.43 16.49
C PRO A 917 4.14 12.37 17.40
N TYR A 918 3.35 12.77 18.40
CA TYR A 918 2.80 11.88 19.44
C TYR A 918 1.28 11.75 19.39
N ILE A 919 0.61 12.41 18.44
CA ILE A 919 -0.86 12.42 18.43
C ILE A 919 -1.44 11.09 17.93
N TYR A 920 -2.59 10.72 18.47
CA TYR A 920 -3.31 9.56 18.01
C TYR A 920 -4.23 9.94 16.85
N VAL A 921 -4.04 9.29 15.69
CA VAL A 921 -4.92 9.33 14.51
C VAL A 921 -5.46 10.71 14.11
N LEU A 922 -4.57 11.71 14.06
CA LEU A 922 -4.90 13.10 13.71
C LEU A 922 -6.00 13.73 14.59
N ASN A 923 -6.15 13.24 15.82
CA ASN A 923 -7.21 13.60 16.76
C ASN A 923 -8.63 13.35 16.24
N ASN A 924 -8.80 12.44 15.27
CA ASN A 924 -10.10 12.02 14.75
C ASN A 924 -10.29 10.49 14.92
N PRO A 925 -10.39 10.00 16.17
CA PRO A 925 -10.43 8.58 16.47
C PRO A 925 -11.78 7.91 16.11
N ILE A 926 -12.77 8.69 15.70
CA ILE A 926 -14.08 8.18 15.26
C ILE A 926 -14.06 7.80 13.77
N ARG A 927 -13.14 8.37 12.99
CA ARG A 927 -12.99 8.12 11.55
C ARG A 927 -11.74 7.33 11.19
N LEU A 928 -10.65 7.56 11.94
CA LEU A 928 -9.32 7.08 11.60
C LEU A 928 -8.84 6.00 12.59
N THR A 929 -8.01 5.09 12.09
CA THR A 929 -7.33 4.04 12.86
C THR A 929 -5.87 4.01 12.47
N ASP A 930 -4.98 3.57 13.35
CA ASP A 930 -3.58 3.30 13.01
C ASP A 930 -3.38 1.77 12.97
N PRO A 931 -3.26 1.11 11.80
CA PRO A 931 -3.24 -0.35 11.75
C PRO A 931 -1.97 -0.99 12.28
N ASP A 932 -0.84 -0.30 12.37
CA ASP A 932 0.43 -0.86 12.86
C ASP A 932 1.25 0.09 13.75
N GLY A 933 0.67 1.22 14.13
CA GLY A 933 1.31 2.24 14.97
C GLY A 933 2.27 3.12 14.19
N ARG A 934 2.07 3.34 12.88
CA ARG A 934 2.97 4.17 12.05
C ARG A 934 2.26 5.18 11.16
N TYR A 935 0.99 4.96 10.80
CA TYR A 935 0.28 5.93 9.96
C TYR A 935 -1.23 5.76 10.09
N PRO A 936 -1.99 6.86 10.24
CA PRO A 936 -3.43 6.80 10.33
C PRO A 936 -4.11 6.58 8.97
N PHE A 937 -5.07 5.67 8.94
CA PHE A 937 -5.92 5.37 7.79
C PHE A 937 -7.41 5.42 8.17
N PRO A 938 -8.30 5.85 7.26
CA PRO A 938 -9.73 5.59 7.39
C PRO A 938 -9.96 4.06 7.46
N TYR A 939 -10.77 3.58 8.39
CA TYR A 939 -10.96 2.12 8.52
C TYR A 939 -11.68 1.50 7.30
N ASP A 940 -12.58 2.25 6.66
CA ASP A 940 -13.34 1.81 5.48
C ASP A 940 -12.43 1.52 4.27
N SER A 941 -11.21 2.08 4.20
CA SER A 941 -10.23 1.74 3.18
C SER A 941 -9.39 0.50 3.52
N ALA A 942 -9.48 -0.03 4.74
CA ALA A 942 -8.50 -0.96 5.29
C ALA A 942 -8.99 -2.39 5.55
N LEU A 943 -10.28 -2.71 5.73
CA LEU A 943 -10.63 -4.05 6.30
C LEU A 943 -11.81 -4.86 5.72
N PRO A 944 -12.93 -4.32 5.19
CA PRO A 944 -13.95 -5.21 4.59
C PRO A 944 -13.46 -5.88 3.28
N PHE A 945 -12.57 -5.18 2.57
CA PHE A 945 -12.01 -5.62 1.30
C PHE A 945 -10.69 -6.40 1.45
N LEU A 946 -9.88 -6.01 2.43
CA LEU A 946 -8.60 -6.66 2.80
C LEU A 946 -8.80 -7.97 3.58
N ASN A 947 -9.96 -8.18 4.22
CA ASN A 947 -10.34 -9.51 4.66
C ASN A 947 -10.71 -10.42 3.48
N GLY A 948 -11.06 -9.88 2.31
CA GLY A 948 -11.37 -10.60 1.06
C GLY A 948 -10.16 -11.09 0.26
N VAL A 949 -9.00 -10.46 0.44
CA VAL A 949 -7.77 -10.80 -0.26
C VAL A 949 -6.71 -11.09 0.79
N GLY A 950 -6.38 -12.37 0.97
CA GLY A 950 -5.67 -12.87 2.15
C GLY A 950 -4.44 -12.06 2.56
N ARG A 951 -4.11 -12.16 3.86
CA ARG A 951 -2.91 -11.61 4.53
C ARG A 951 -1.55 -11.91 3.84
N GLY A 952 -1.53 -12.66 2.75
CA GLY A 952 -0.37 -12.89 1.88
C GLY A 952 -0.02 -11.73 0.92
N ILE A 953 -0.91 -10.75 0.72
CA ILE A 953 -0.56 -9.52 -0.04
C ILE A 953 0.07 -8.46 0.88
N ALA A 954 -0.19 -8.51 2.19
CA ALA A 954 0.48 -7.67 3.19
C ALA A 954 1.99 -8.02 3.34
N THR A 955 2.39 -9.26 3.03
CA THR A 955 3.81 -9.67 2.96
C THR A 955 4.50 -9.18 1.70
N GLY A 956 3.80 -9.13 0.56
CA GLY A 956 4.29 -8.44 -0.65
C GLY A 956 4.40 -6.92 -0.44
N PHE A 957 3.44 -6.34 0.29
CA PHE A 957 3.47 -4.95 0.72
C PHE A 957 4.67 -4.67 1.64
N LYS A 958 5.01 -5.56 2.60
CA LYS A 958 6.23 -5.44 3.42
C LYS A 958 7.52 -5.45 2.58
N GLY A 959 7.59 -6.21 1.49
CA GLY A 959 8.75 -6.25 0.60
C GLY A 959 8.93 -4.94 -0.17
N THR A 960 7.88 -4.43 -0.80
CA THR A 960 7.92 -3.17 -1.56
C THR A 960 8.06 -1.95 -0.64
N LEU A 961 7.40 -1.96 0.52
CA LEU A 961 7.51 -0.91 1.54
C LEU A 961 8.92 -0.88 2.16
N SER A 962 9.62 -2.02 2.24
CA SER A 962 11.01 -2.06 2.73
C SER A 962 12.01 -1.59 1.68
N PHE A 963 11.75 -1.79 0.39
CA PHE A 963 12.57 -1.25 -0.70
C PHE A 963 12.44 0.28 -0.84
N LEU A 964 11.29 0.84 -0.45
CA LEU A 964 11.00 2.28 -0.53
C LEU A 964 11.40 3.09 0.71
N LYS A 965 11.83 2.43 1.79
CA LYS A 965 12.32 3.10 3.02
C LYS A 965 13.62 3.87 2.84
N GLU A 966 14.36 3.67 1.74
CA GLU A 966 15.72 4.20 1.57
C GLU A 966 15.84 5.31 0.52
N GLY A 967 14.75 5.80 -0.07
CA GLY A 967 14.77 6.89 -1.04
C GLY A 967 14.15 8.17 -0.47
N ALA A 968 14.86 9.29 -0.57
CA ALA A 968 14.34 10.62 -0.24
C ALA A 968 13.16 11.00 -1.17
N TRP A 969 11.94 10.61 -0.80
CA TRP A 969 10.73 10.97 -1.52
C TRP A 969 9.89 11.95 -0.68
N LYS A 970 9.36 12.96 -1.35
CA LYS A 970 8.51 13.99 -0.72
C LYS A 970 7.20 13.36 -0.22
N ALA A 971 6.63 13.88 0.87
CA ALA A 971 5.36 13.41 1.46
C ALA A 971 4.20 13.30 0.45
N GLU A 972 4.21 14.11 -0.61
CA GLU A 972 3.19 14.09 -1.66
C GLU A 972 3.34 12.93 -2.66
N THR A 973 4.57 12.50 -2.92
CA THR A 973 4.86 11.31 -3.74
C THR A 973 4.39 10.06 -3.01
N TRP A 974 4.50 10.04 -1.67
CA TRP A 974 3.98 8.95 -0.84
C TRP A 974 2.45 8.94 -0.74
N LYS A 975 1.77 10.09 -0.61
CA LYS A 975 0.29 10.16 -0.72
C LYS A 975 -0.20 9.62 -2.08
N GLY A 976 0.48 9.98 -3.17
CA GLY A 976 0.22 9.47 -4.52
C GLY A 976 0.53 7.97 -4.68
N MET A 977 1.64 7.49 -4.11
CA MET A 977 2.03 6.08 -4.12
C MET A 977 1.19 5.22 -3.19
N GLY A 978 0.70 5.75 -2.07
CA GLY A 978 -0.27 5.11 -1.19
C GLY A 978 -1.61 4.95 -1.89
N ASN A 979 -2.08 5.97 -2.62
CA ASN A 979 -3.26 5.90 -3.47
C ASN A 979 -3.06 4.95 -4.66
N LEU A 980 -1.89 4.95 -5.32
CA LEU A 980 -1.57 4.03 -6.42
C LEU A 980 -1.43 2.58 -5.93
N SER A 981 -0.82 2.35 -4.78
CA SER A 981 -0.68 1.02 -4.17
C SER A 981 -2.03 0.49 -3.72
N LEU A 982 -2.86 1.33 -3.09
CA LEU A 982 -4.25 1.01 -2.78
C LEU A 982 -5.06 0.80 -4.07
N GLY A 983 -4.80 1.57 -5.13
CA GLY A 983 -5.42 1.41 -6.44
C GLY A 983 -5.07 0.10 -7.14
N MET A 984 -3.79 -0.32 -7.10
CA MET A 984 -3.35 -1.62 -7.59
C MET A 984 -3.88 -2.77 -6.73
N MET A 985 -4.08 -2.55 -5.41
CA MET A 985 -4.76 -3.50 -4.53
C MET A 985 -6.26 -3.61 -4.84
N LEU A 986 -6.94 -2.49 -5.10
CA LEU A 986 -8.32 -2.42 -5.60
C LEU A 986 -8.42 -3.06 -7.00
N LYS A 987 -7.37 -3.04 -7.81
CA LYS A 987 -7.34 -3.66 -9.14
C LYS A 987 -7.19 -5.18 -9.13
N ASN A 988 -6.55 -5.74 -8.11
CA ASN A 988 -6.48 -7.20 -7.90
C ASN A 988 -7.71 -7.75 -7.18
N SER A 989 -8.69 -6.87 -6.96
CA SER A 989 -9.99 -7.23 -6.46
C SER A 989 -10.97 -7.50 -7.60
N PRO A 990 -12.13 -8.08 -7.27
CA PRO A 990 -13.17 -8.35 -8.23
C PRO A 990 -14.12 -7.15 -8.41
N GLY A 991 -14.47 -6.83 -9.66
CA GLY A 991 -15.06 -5.53 -10.01
C GLY A 991 -14.03 -4.40 -9.95
N SER A 992 -12.76 -4.74 -10.21
CA SER A 992 -11.55 -3.94 -10.02
C SER A 992 -11.68 -2.48 -10.44
N TYR A 993 -12.29 -2.22 -11.60
CA TYR A 993 -12.40 -0.88 -12.17
C TYR A 993 -13.57 -0.10 -11.57
N ALA A 994 -14.67 -0.76 -11.19
CA ALA A 994 -15.78 -0.15 -10.47
C ALA A 994 -15.43 0.19 -9.01
N ASN A 995 -14.62 -0.65 -8.35
CA ASN A 995 -14.11 -0.36 -7.00
C ASN A 995 -13.16 0.84 -7.01
N LEU A 996 -12.31 0.93 -8.05
CA LEU A 996 -11.46 2.10 -8.30
C LEU A 996 -12.28 3.36 -8.63
N ALA A 997 -13.34 3.22 -9.43
CA ALA A 997 -14.24 4.33 -9.75
C ALA A 997 -15.03 4.81 -8.53
N ALA A 998 -15.51 3.88 -7.69
CA ALA A 998 -16.19 4.18 -6.43
C ALA A 998 -15.24 4.82 -5.41
N PHE A 999 -13.99 4.37 -5.35
CA PHE A 999 -12.94 5.00 -4.55
C PHE A 999 -12.65 6.43 -5.04
N ASP A 1000 -12.47 6.62 -6.35
CA ASP A 1000 -12.28 7.94 -6.95
C ASP A 1000 -13.48 8.88 -6.74
N ALA A 1001 -14.70 8.32 -6.72
CA ALA A 1001 -15.92 9.08 -6.44
C ALA A 1001 -16.08 9.41 -4.94
N ALA A 1002 -15.70 8.49 -4.04
CA ALA A 1002 -15.79 8.66 -2.60
C ALA A 1002 -14.75 9.67 -2.07
N TYR A 1003 -13.52 9.63 -2.61
CA TYR A 1003 -12.38 10.41 -2.12
C TYR A 1003 -11.91 11.49 -3.11
N GLY A 1004 -12.58 11.65 -4.24
CA GLY A 1004 -12.30 12.71 -5.20
C GLY A 1004 -10.99 12.54 -5.98
N THR A 1005 -10.38 11.35 -5.97
CA THR A 1005 -9.09 11.02 -6.61
C THR A 1005 -9.24 10.60 -8.08
N ASN A 1006 -8.11 10.40 -8.79
CA ASN A 1006 -8.06 9.92 -10.18
C ASN A 1006 -7.26 8.61 -10.31
N THR A 1007 -7.40 7.76 -9.31
CA THR A 1007 -6.66 6.51 -9.08
C THR A 1007 -6.90 5.49 -10.19
N LEU A 1008 -8.13 5.43 -10.73
CA LEU A 1008 -8.49 4.55 -11.84
C LEU A 1008 -7.62 4.83 -13.07
N ASN A 1009 -7.50 6.11 -13.46
CA ASN A 1009 -6.71 6.52 -14.61
C ASN A 1009 -5.19 6.37 -14.37
N ALA A 1010 -4.74 6.55 -13.13
CA ALA A 1010 -3.35 6.29 -12.73
C ALA A 1010 -2.97 4.81 -12.85
N VAL A 1011 -3.85 3.90 -12.40
CA VAL A 1011 -3.69 2.44 -12.52
C VAL A 1011 -3.73 1.99 -13.99
N LEU A 1012 -4.66 2.52 -14.79
CA LEU A 1012 -4.75 2.24 -16.23
C LEU A 1012 -3.51 2.74 -17.00
N GLY A 1013 -3.00 3.93 -16.67
CA GLY A 1013 -1.78 4.48 -17.26
C GLY A 1013 -0.53 3.67 -16.89
N PHE A 1014 -0.43 3.25 -15.62
CA PHE A 1014 0.64 2.37 -15.14
C PHE A 1014 0.66 1.01 -15.85
N GLU A 1015 -0.50 0.40 -16.08
CA GLU A 1015 -0.63 -0.89 -16.78
C GLU A 1015 -0.26 -0.82 -18.25
N SER A 1016 -0.69 0.23 -18.95
CA SER A 1016 -0.33 0.43 -20.36
C SER A 1016 1.18 0.55 -20.55
N GLN A 1017 1.90 1.11 -19.58
CA GLN A 1017 3.35 1.28 -19.64
C GLN A 1017 4.12 0.05 -19.15
N ILE A 1018 3.62 -0.66 -18.13
CA ILE A 1018 4.19 -1.94 -17.70
C ILE A 1018 4.00 -3.01 -18.76
N ALA A 1019 2.85 -3.10 -19.43
CA ALA A 1019 2.65 -4.06 -20.52
C ALA A 1019 3.67 -3.84 -21.66
N GLY A 1020 3.95 -2.57 -21.99
CA GLY A 1020 5.00 -2.22 -22.96
C GLY A 1020 6.44 -2.44 -22.45
N GLY A 1021 6.67 -2.36 -21.13
CA GLY A 1021 7.97 -2.61 -20.49
C GLY A 1021 8.30 -4.08 -20.27
N VAL A 1022 7.30 -4.90 -19.93
CA VAL A 1022 7.42 -6.36 -19.75
C VAL A 1022 7.73 -7.04 -21.07
N ASP A 1023 7.12 -6.61 -22.17
CA ASP A 1023 7.40 -7.16 -23.50
C ASP A 1023 8.84 -6.85 -23.96
N LYS A 1024 9.37 -5.69 -23.57
CA LYS A 1024 10.79 -5.31 -23.79
C LYS A 1024 11.75 -5.97 -22.82
N PHE A 1025 11.33 -6.32 -21.61
CA PHE A 1025 12.16 -7.00 -20.61
C PHE A 1025 12.30 -8.50 -20.92
N VAL A 1026 11.22 -9.13 -21.38
CA VAL A 1026 11.19 -10.54 -21.76
C VAL A 1026 11.98 -10.77 -23.06
N ASN A 1027 11.93 -9.83 -24.00
CA ASN A 1027 12.52 -9.99 -25.34
C ASN A 1027 13.78 -9.14 -25.63
N GLY A 1028 14.25 -8.30 -24.70
CA GLY A 1028 15.37 -7.36 -24.92
C GLY A 1028 16.69 -7.72 -24.25
N ASP A 1029 17.80 -7.21 -24.78
CA ASP A 1029 19.16 -7.42 -24.27
C ASP A 1029 19.43 -6.69 -22.93
N ALA A 1030 20.51 -7.04 -22.24
CA ALA A 1030 20.87 -6.52 -20.91
C ALA A 1030 20.90 -4.98 -20.80
N GLY A 1031 21.20 -4.26 -21.91
CA GLY A 1031 21.14 -2.80 -21.96
C GLY A 1031 19.72 -2.23 -21.95
N GLN A 1032 18.77 -2.93 -22.60
CA GLN A 1032 17.34 -2.57 -22.62
C GLN A 1032 16.66 -2.93 -21.29
N LYS A 1033 17.14 -3.96 -20.58
CA LYS A 1033 16.70 -4.27 -19.22
C LYS A 1033 17.02 -3.17 -18.20
N GLY A 1034 18.10 -2.41 -18.42
CA GLY A 1034 18.41 -1.19 -17.65
C GLY A 1034 17.49 -0.01 -17.97
N GLU A 1035 17.04 0.13 -19.23
CA GLU A 1035 15.99 1.08 -19.63
C GLU A 1035 14.64 0.76 -18.99
N VAL A 1036 14.33 -0.53 -18.76
CA VAL A 1036 13.08 -0.97 -18.11
C VAL A 1036 12.97 -0.47 -16.66
N VAL A 1037 14.07 -0.44 -15.90
CA VAL A 1037 14.09 0.14 -14.54
C VAL A 1037 13.80 1.65 -14.58
N GLY A 1038 14.34 2.35 -15.58
CA GLY A 1038 14.04 3.77 -15.84
C GLY A 1038 12.60 4.01 -16.30
N GLN A 1039 12.03 3.13 -17.12
CA GLN A 1039 10.64 3.20 -17.58
C GLN A 1039 9.64 2.87 -16.47
N VAL A 1040 9.98 1.95 -15.55
CA VAL A 1040 9.16 1.68 -14.36
C VAL A 1040 9.20 2.88 -13.40
N LEU A 1041 10.36 3.50 -13.18
CA LEU A 1041 10.45 4.77 -12.42
C LEU A 1041 9.66 5.91 -13.07
N TYR A 1042 9.71 6.00 -14.40
CA TYR A 1042 8.96 6.98 -15.19
C TYR A 1042 7.45 6.73 -15.13
N ALA A 1043 7.00 5.48 -15.24
CA ALA A 1043 5.61 5.07 -15.12
C ALA A 1043 5.05 5.32 -13.72
N VAL A 1044 5.85 5.11 -12.67
CA VAL A 1044 5.50 5.48 -11.29
C VAL A 1044 5.39 7.00 -11.15
N ALA A 1045 6.31 7.78 -11.73
CA ALA A 1045 6.26 9.24 -11.66
C ALA A 1045 5.08 9.84 -12.45
N GLU A 1046 4.76 9.30 -13.63
CA GLU A 1046 3.65 9.75 -14.47
C GLU A 1046 2.28 9.34 -13.90
N SER A 1047 2.16 8.13 -13.33
CA SER A 1047 0.94 7.68 -12.65
C SER A 1047 0.66 8.47 -11.35
N VAL A 1048 1.70 8.89 -10.62
CA VAL A 1048 1.56 9.83 -9.50
C VAL A 1048 1.05 11.20 -9.98
N ALA A 1049 1.52 11.68 -11.13
CA ALA A 1049 1.03 12.93 -11.73
C ALA A 1049 -0.42 12.82 -12.21
N LEU A 1050 -0.84 11.67 -12.75
CA LEU A 1050 -2.22 11.40 -13.18
C LEU A 1050 -3.20 11.26 -12.02
N SER A 1051 -2.75 10.77 -10.86
CA SER A 1051 -3.57 10.62 -9.64
C SER A 1051 -4.06 11.96 -9.05
N LYS A 1052 -3.34 13.06 -9.35
CA LYS A 1052 -3.74 14.44 -9.06
C LYS A 1052 -4.34 15.04 -10.34
N GLY A 1053 -5.66 14.98 -10.50
CA GLY A 1053 -6.37 15.31 -11.75
C GLY A 1053 -5.79 16.51 -12.53
N ALA A 1054 -5.28 16.24 -13.74
CA ALA A 1054 -5.00 17.11 -14.91
C ALA A 1054 -4.61 18.61 -14.75
N GLY A 1055 -4.20 19.09 -13.57
CA GLY A 1055 -3.85 20.50 -13.34
C GLY A 1055 -2.37 20.78 -13.08
N VAL A 1056 -1.54 19.73 -12.94
CA VAL A 1056 -0.11 19.85 -12.60
C VAL A 1056 0.72 18.97 -13.53
N VAL A 1057 0.65 19.21 -14.85
CA VAL A 1057 1.60 18.62 -15.79
C VAL A 1057 2.36 19.73 -16.52
N SER A 1058 3.54 19.98 -15.96
CA SER A 1058 4.74 20.64 -16.49
C SER A 1058 5.20 21.73 -15.52
N ASN A 1059 6.37 21.51 -14.92
CA ASN A 1059 7.32 22.50 -14.34
C ASN A 1059 7.94 22.09 -13.00
N GLY A 1060 7.45 21.05 -12.32
CA GLY A 1060 7.93 20.63 -11.00
C GLY A 1060 8.99 19.52 -10.92
N ILE A 1061 9.71 19.18 -12.01
CA ILE A 1061 10.78 18.16 -11.96
C ILE A 1061 12.08 18.77 -12.48
N LYS A 1062 12.78 19.50 -11.61
CA LYS A 1062 14.19 19.87 -11.77
C LYS A 1062 14.96 19.58 -10.48
N ALA A 1063 15.35 18.33 -10.29
CA ALA A 1063 16.52 17.95 -9.49
C ALA A 1063 16.98 16.54 -9.93
N GLY A 1064 18.19 16.46 -10.51
CA GLY A 1064 18.85 15.23 -10.95
C GLY A 1064 19.33 15.30 -12.40
N LYS A 1065 20.56 15.78 -12.63
CA LYS A 1065 21.20 16.01 -13.94
C LYS A 1065 21.42 14.78 -14.84
N THR A 1066 20.80 13.63 -14.56
CA THR A 1066 20.80 12.43 -15.41
C THR A 1066 19.59 12.31 -16.33
N LEU A 1067 18.52 13.09 -16.08
CA LEU A 1067 17.26 13.01 -16.87
C LEU A 1067 17.27 13.93 -18.11
N SER A 1068 17.87 15.12 -18.03
CA SER A 1068 17.91 16.06 -19.18
C SER A 1068 18.80 15.58 -20.34
N SER A 1069 19.82 14.76 -20.08
CA SER A 1069 20.65 14.15 -21.12
C SER A 1069 19.91 13.03 -21.88
N ALA A 1070 19.00 12.31 -21.20
CA ALA A 1070 18.13 11.30 -21.82
C ALA A 1070 16.96 11.94 -22.58
N ILE A 1071 16.37 13.02 -22.06
CA ILE A 1071 15.30 13.79 -22.72
C ILE A 1071 15.80 14.41 -24.01
N ASN A 1072 16.99 15.06 -24.02
CA ASN A 1072 17.55 15.62 -25.25
C ASN A 1072 17.92 14.55 -26.29
N ALA A 1073 18.30 13.34 -25.86
CA ALA A 1073 18.55 12.22 -26.78
C ALA A 1073 17.24 11.67 -27.38
N ALA A 1074 16.17 11.58 -26.59
CA ALA A 1074 14.86 11.09 -27.03
C ALA A 1074 14.09 12.12 -27.89
N GLU A 1075 14.18 13.41 -27.59
CA GLU A 1075 13.61 14.50 -28.41
C GLU A 1075 14.33 14.62 -29.76
N THR A 1076 15.65 14.42 -29.81
CA THR A 1076 16.40 14.44 -31.07
C THR A 1076 16.02 13.25 -31.96
N VAL A 1077 15.77 12.06 -31.38
CA VAL A 1077 15.34 10.87 -32.14
C VAL A 1077 13.88 10.99 -32.59
N THR A 1078 12.99 11.52 -31.75
CA THR A 1078 11.55 11.65 -32.08
C THR A 1078 11.30 12.76 -33.12
N ASN A 1079 12.07 13.86 -33.10
CA ASN A 1079 11.98 14.90 -34.12
C ASN A 1079 12.66 14.50 -35.45
N THR A 1080 13.64 13.60 -35.43
CA THR A 1080 14.24 13.03 -36.65
C THR A 1080 13.31 12.00 -37.32
N ILE A 1081 12.49 11.29 -36.54
CA ILE A 1081 11.50 10.31 -37.06
C ILE A 1081 10.24 11.01 -37.59
N LYS A 1082 9.84 12.17 -37.03
CA LYS A 1082 8.67 12.94 -37.52
C LYS A 1082 8.93 13.78 -38.78
N THR A 1083 10.17 13.84 -39.28
CA THR A 1083 10.53 14.70 -40.43
C THR A 1083 10.82 13.95 -41.74
N THR A 1084 10.66 12.62 -41.81
CA THR A 1084 11.04 11.85 -43.03
C THR A 1084 9.91 11.10 -43.77
N GLU A 1085 8.64 11.31 -43.43
CA GLU A 1085 7.49 11.02 -44.31
C GLU A 1085 6.43 12.09 -43.97
N VAL A 1086 6.20 13.17 -44.73
CA VAL A 1086 5.58 13.21 -46.05
C VAL A 1086 5.83 14.62 -46.63
N VAL A 1087 6.55 14.73 -47.75
CA VAL A 1087 6.45 15.87 -48.67
C VAL A 1087 6.27 15.34 -50.09
N LYS A 1088 5.04 15.40 -50.59
CA LYS A 1088 4.71 15.65 -52.00
C LYS A 1088 3.39 16.45 -52.09
N THR A 1089 3.54 17.72 -52.51
CA THR A 1089 2.56 18.59 -53.24
C THR A 1089 1.26 19.01 -52.50
N THR A 1090 0.81 20.27 -52.38
CA THR A 1090 1.02 21.52 -53.17
C THR A 1090 0.50 22.79 -52.43
N THR A 1091 1.12 23.95 -52.73
CA THR A 1091 0.64 25.38 -52.77
C THR A 1091 0.44 26.31 -51.54
N LYS A 1092 1.25 27.41 -51.57
CA LYS A 1092 1.02 28.85 -51.21
C LYS A 1092 0.74 29.22 -49.73
N ALA A 1093 1.32 30.24 -49.08
CA ALA A 1093 2.22 31.34 -49.44
C ALA A 1093 2.81 32.05 -48.17
N ALA A 1094 3.99 32.69 -48.34
CA ALA A 1094 4.54 33.89 -47.63
C ALA A 1094 4.84 33.81 -46.11
N ALA A 1095 5.92 34.34 -45.52
CA ALA A 1095 7.11 35.08 -45.96
C ALA A 1095 8.20 35.00 -44.85
N ALA A 1096 9.48 35.07 -45.26
CA ALA A 1096 10.70 35.19 -44.44
C ALA A 1096 10.83 36.63 -43.81
N PRO A 1097 11.92 37.04 -43.10
CA PRO A 1097 13.22 36.38 -42.85
C PRO A 1097 13.81 36.55 -41.43
N LEU A 1098 14.91 35.84 -41.11
CA LEU A 1098 16.10 36.43 -40.44
C LEU A 1098 17.31 35.49 -40.49
N LYS A 1099 18.49 36.11 -40.53
CA LYS A 1099 19.77 35.67 -41.12
C LYS A 1099 20.83 35.46 -40.03
N ASN A 1100 21.80 34.60 -40.33
CA ASN A 1100 23.19 34.52 -39.80
C ASN A 1100 23.45 34.04 -38.36
N ILE A 1101 24.02 32.83 -38.21
CA ILE A 1101 25.27 32.57 -37.45
C ILE A 1101 26.00 31.38 -38.09
N SER A 1102 27.09 31.65 -38.82
CA SER A 1102 28.07 30.65 -39.30
C SER A 1102 29.37 30.80 -38.49
N GLY A 1103 29.67 29.84 -37.61
CA GLY A 1103 30.90 29.87 -36.82
C GLY A 1103 31.21 28.65 -35.95
N THR A 1104 30.45 27.55 -36.04
CA THR A 1104 30.52 26.46 -35.05
C THR A 1104 30.61 25.04 -35.62
N LEU A 1105 30.80 24.87 -36.93
CA LEU A 1105 30.89 23.51 -37.51
C LEU A 1105 32.31 22.94 -37.58
N ASP A 1106 33.37 23.76 -37.61
CA ASP A 1106 34.73 23.23 -37.77
C ASP A 1106 35.39 22.73 -36.47
N ASN A 1107 34.86 23.11 -35.29
CA ASN A 1107 35.38 22.63 -34.00
C ASN A 1107 34.76 21.30 -33.53
N ALA A 1108 33.60 20.90 -34.08
CA ALA A 1108 32.98 19.61 -33.75
C ALA A 1108 33.63 18.42 -34.46
N ALA A 1109 34.23 18.63 -35.64
CA ALA A 1109 34.84 17.58 -36.44
C ALA A 1109 36.19 17.07 -35.88
N ASN A 1110 36.85 17.84 -35.02
CA ASN A 1110 38.16 17.47 -34.45
C ASN A 1110 38.09 16.80 -33.08
N LEU A 1111 36.97 16.89 -32.35
CA LEU A 1111 36.79 16.18 -31.07
C LEU A 1111 36.40 14.69 -31.25
N ALA A 1112 35.86 14.31 -32.41
CA ALA A 1112 35.40 12.93 -32.66
C ALA A 1112 36.52 11.94 -33.06
N ARG A 1113 37.78 12.39 -33.18
CA ARG A 1113 38.87 11.55 -33.72
C ARG A 1113 39.80 10.91 -32.69
N ASN A 1114 39.72 11.25 -31.40
CA ASN A 1114 40.66 10.73 -30.38
C ASN A 1114 39.97 10.28 -29.09
N GLN A 1115 39.29 9.13 -29.11
CA GLN A 1115 39.07 8.34 -27.89
C GLN A 1115 39.43 6.86 -28.12
N HIS A 1116 40.41 6.41 -27.35
CA HIS A 1116 41.00 5.07 -27.34
C HIS A 1116 40.15 4.10 -26.47
N TYR A 1117 39.74 3.00 -27.13
CA TYR A 1117 39.63 1.58 -26.72
C TYR A 1117 39.11 1.13 -25.33
N GLY A 1118 38.05 0.31 -25.38
CA GLY A 1118 37.65 -0.70 -24.37
C GLY A 1118 37.15 -1.99 -25.07
N PRO A 1119 37.13 -3.17 -24.40
CA PRO A 1119 37.34 -4.46 -25.06
C PRO A 1119 36.11 -5.18 -25.66
N ASN A 1120 34.88 -4.65 -25.60
CA ASN A 1120 33.68 -5.40 -26.01
C ASN A 1120 32.67 -4.59 -26.85
N LYS A 1121 33.04 -4.14 -28.06
CA LYS A 1121 32.05 -3.72 -29.06
C LYS A 1121 32.47 -4.17 -30.46
N ASN A 1122 31.57 -4.86 -31.16
CA ASN A 1122 31.66 -5.17 -32.58
C ASN A 1122 31.84 -3.87 -33.37
N ILE A 1123 33.06 -3.64 -33.88
CA ILE A 1123 33.44 -2.45 -34.63
C ILE A 1123 33.01 -2.66 -36.09
N PHE A 1124 31.77 -2.27 -36.42
CA PHE A 1124 31.34 -2.19 -37.82
C PHE A 1124 32.04 -1.01 -38.50
N ARG A 1125 33.04 -1.30 -39.34
CA ARG A 1125 33.48 -0.36 -40.38
C ARG A 1125 32.34 -0.25 -41.40
N ARG A 1126 31.61 0.87 -41.33
CA ARG A 1126 30.37 1.24 -42.05
C ARG A 1126 29.10 0.54 -41.52
N LEU A 1127 28.14 1.34 -41.05
CA LEU A 1127 26.76 0.92 -40.75
C LEU A 1127 26.01 0.56 -42.05
N ALA A 1128 24.94 -0.23 -41.96
CA ALA A 1128 24.05 -0.49 -43.09
C ALA A 1128 23.49 0.84 -43.63
N GLN A 1129 23.67 1.12 -44.93
CA GLN A 1129 23.31 2.43 -45.51
C GLN A 1129 22.03 2.39 -46.35
N ASN A 1130 21.53 1.20 -46.67
CA ASN A 1130 20.34 1.01 -47.49
C ASN A 1130 19.62 -0.29 -47.13
N ALA A 1131 18.40 -0.48 -47.66
CA ALA A 1131 17.59 -1.66 -47.38
C ALA A 1131 18.27 -2.98 -47.77
N GLN A 1132 19.14 -2.96 -48.78
CA GLN A 1132 19.87 -4.14 -49.27
C GLN A 1132 20.99 -4.56 -48.31
N ASP A 1133 21.65 -3.61 -47.65
CA ASP A 1133 22.59 -3.86 -46.55
C ASP A 1133 21.88 -4.47 -45.34
N VAL A 1134 20.73 -3.91 -44.95
CA VAL A 1134 19.92 -4.42 -43.81
C VAL A 1134 19.48 -5.85 -44.07
N GLN A 1135 19.02 -6.15 -45.28
CA GLN A 1135 18.66 -7.50 -45.67
C GLN A 1135 19.88 -8.45 -45.65
N ALA A 1136 21.02 -8.04 -46.20
CA ALA A 1136 22.22 -8.86 -46.20
C ALA A 1136 22.74 -9.17 -44.78
N LEU A 1137 22.58 -8.24 -43.85
CA LEU A 1137 22.94 -8.44 -42.44
C LEU A 1137 21.98 -9.40 -41.74
N ALA A 1138 20.66 -9.17 -41.86
CA ALA A 1138 19.66 -10.04 -41.24
C ALA A 1138 19.77 -11.50 -41.73
N GLU A 1139 20.01 -11.71 -43.03
CA GLU A 1139 20.21 -13.05 -43.59
C GLU A 1139 21.55 -13.67 -43.12
N ALA A 1140 22.60 -12.87 -42.94
CA ALA A 1140 23.86 -13.35 -42.36
C ALA A 1140 23.73 -13.71 -40.87
N GLU A 1141 22.96 -12.94 -40.09
CA GLU A 1141 22.64 -13.20 -38.68
C GLU A 1141 21.79 -14.47 -38.51
N ALA A 1142 20.96 -14.78 -39.51
CA ALA A 1142 20.26 -16.08 -39.62
C ALA A 1142 21.18 -17.23 -40.04
N GLY A 1143 22.49 -16.99 -40.18
CA GLY A 1143 23.51 -17.98 -40.52
C GLY A 1143 23.64 -18.31 -42.00
N MET A 1144 22.97 -17.56 -42.88
CA MET A 1144 23.07 -17.76 -44.33
C MET A 1144 24.39 -17.21 -44.86
N GLY A 1145 25.04 -17.94 -45.76
CA GLY A 1145 26.29 -17.52 -46.39
C GLY A 1145 27.06 -18.70 -46.98
N ARG A 1146 28.28 -18.45 -47.45
CA ARG A 1146 29.23 -19.49 -47.84
C ARG A 1146 30.55 -19.34 -47.11
N ASN A 1147 31.13 -20.46 -46.68
CA ASN A 1147 32.47 -20.47 -46.10
C ASN A 1147 33.50 -20.07 -47.17
N LEU A 1148 34.43 -19.20 -46.81
CA LEU A 1148 35.50 -18.71 -47.67
C LEU A 1148 36.76 -19.58 -47.62
N ASN A 1149 36.83 -20.59 -46.74
CA ASN A 1149 37.97 -21.48 -46.51
C ASN A 1149 39.29 -20.72 -46.29
N LEU A 1150 39.21 -19.60 -45.58
CA LEU A 1150 40.37 -18.77 -45.24
C LEU A 1150 40.86 -19.11 -43.84
N LYS A 1151 42.17 -19.35 -43.69
CA LYS A 1151 42.80 -19.47 -42.37
C LYS A 1151 42.75 -18.12 -41.65
N LEU A 1152 42.14 -18.08 -40.47
CA LEU A 1152 42.14 -16.90 -39.60
C LEU A 1152 43.49 -16.81 -38.87
N GLY A 1153 44.15 -15.66 -38.96
CA GLY A 1153 45.43 -15.41 -38.32
C GLY A 1153 45.34 -14.86 -36.89
N ASP A 1154 44.13 -14.52 -36.40
CA ASP A 1154 43.90 -14.03 -35.04
C ASP A 1154 43.80 -15.23 -34.08
N PRO A 1155 44.66 -15.33 -33.04
CA PRO A 1155 44.66 -16.45 -32.10
C PRO A 1155 43.31 -16.67 -31.40
N ARG A 1156 42.48 -15.63 -31.25
CA ARG A 1156 41.16 -15.73 -30.58
C ARG A 1156 40.14 -16.56 -31.36
N TYR A 1157 40.33 -16.68 -32.68
CA TYR A 1157 39.40 -17.37 -33.59
C TYR A 1157 40.08 -18.55 -34.30
N GLN A 1158 41.12 -19.12 -33.67
CA GLN A 1158 41.82 -20.27 -34.22
C GLN A 1158 40.87 -21.47 -34.30
N GLY A 1159 40.66 -22.01 -35.50
CA GLY A 1159 39.69 -23.09 -35.76
C GLY A 1159 38.27 -22.62 -36.13
N TRP A 1160 38.00 -21.31 -36.12
CA TRP A 1160 36.73 -20.76 -36.59
C TRP A 1160 36.75 -20.53 -38.10
N GLU A 1161 35.56 -20.46 -38.68
CA GLU A 1161 35.36 -20.32 -40.12
C GLU A 1161 34.98 -18.90 -40.50
N LYS A 1162 35.51 -18.40 -41.62
CA LYS A 1162 35.11 -17.10 -42.18
C LYS A 1162 34.05 -17.29 -43.26
N TRP A 1163 32.93 -16.63 -43.09
CA TRP A 1163 31.78 -16.72 -43.97
C TRP A 1163 31.48 -15.37 -44.64
N HIS A 1164 30.83 -15.41 -45.79
CA HIS A 1164 30.22 -14.22 -46.38
C HIS A 1164 28.87 -14.53 -47.02
N HIS A 1165 28.00 -13.54 -46.95
CA HIS A 1165 26.68 -13.53 -47.57
C HIS A 1165 26.53 -12.30 -48.45
N SER A 1166 25.80 -12.42 -49.56
CA SER A 1166 25.62 -11.30 -50.48
C SER A 1166 24.21 -11.23 -51.04
N VAL A 1167 23.60 -10.05 -50.98
CA VAL A 1167 22.26 -9.77 -51.52
C VAL A 1167 22.37 -8.75 -52.66
N GLY A 1168 21.73 -9.04 -53.79
CA GLY A 1168 21.62 -8.12 -54.93
C GLY A 1168 22.22 -8.59 -56.26
N PRO A 1169 21.97 -7.83 -57.35
CA PRO A 1169 22.46 -8.16 -58.69
C PRO A 1169 23.98 -7.97 -58.84
N LYS A 1170 24.57 -8.66 -59.81
CA LYS A 1170 26.03 -8.70 -60.04
C LYS A 1170 26.53 -7.30 -60.44
N GLY A 1171 27.27 -6.63 -59.54
CA GLY A 1171 27.79 -5.26 -59.73
C GLY A 1171 27.33 -4.25 -58.67
N SER A 1172 26.29 -4.56 -57.91
CA SER A 1172 25.72 -3.71 -56.84
C SER A 1172 25.29 -4.54 -55.62
N LYS A 1173 26.07 -5.57 -55.28
CA LYS A 1173 25.77 -6.46 -54.16
C LYS A 1173 26.17 -5.83 -52.82
N SER A 1174 25.27 -5.89 -51.85
CA SER A 1174 25.62 -5.73 -50.43
C SER A 1174 26.20 -7.05 -49.93
N VAL A 1175 27.41 -7.00 -49.39
CA VAL A 1175 28.14 -8.19 -48.95
C VAL A 1175 28.53 -8.06 -47.48
N VAL A 1176 28.14 -9.03 -46.67
CA VAL A 1176 28.50 -9.12 -45.24
C VAL A 1176 29.42 -10.31 -45.03
N HIS A 1177 30.57 -10.08 -44.42
CA HIS A 1177 31.47 -11.11 -43.92
C HIS A 1177 31.24 -11.30 -42.42
N TYR A 1178 31.31 -12.54 -41.93
CA TYR A 1178 31.18 -12.85 -40.50
C TYR A 1178 32.03 -14.07 -40.14
N LEU A 1179 32.24 -14.30 -38.85
CA LEU A 1179 32.91 -15.47 -38.32
C LEU A 1179 31.88 -16.43 -37.72
N ARG A 1180 32.10 -17.72 -37.92
CA ARG A 1180 31.27 -18.79 -37.39
C ARG A 1180 32.12 -19.80 -36.64
N ASP A 1181 31.72 -20.11 -35.42
CA ASP A 1181 32.24 -21.26 -34.69
C ASP A 1181 31.59 -22.55 -35.24
N PRO A 1182 32.37 -23.48 -35.83
CA PRO A 1182 31.82 -24.72 -36.36
C PRO A 1182 31.28 -25.66 -35.27
N GLN A 1183 31.68 -25.51 -34.00
CA GLN A 1183 31.23 -26.37 -32.90
C GLN A 1183 29.92 -25.89 -32.27
N THR A 1184 29.80 -24.60 -32.00
CA THR A 1184 28.64 -24.03 -31.29
C THR A 1184 27.61 -23.41 -32.23
N GLY A 1185 27.98 -23.13 -33.48
CA GLY A 1185 27.15 -22.39 -34.43
C GLY A 1185 27.10 -20.88 -34.16
N PHE A 1186 27.84 -20.39 -33.15
CA PHE A 1186 27.87 -18.99 -32.77
C PHE A 1186 28.43 -18.11 -33.89
N LEU A 1187 27.77 -16.98 -34.14
CA LEU A 1187 28.10 -16.03 -35.21
C LEU A 1187 28.56 -14.70 -34.61
N THR A 1188 29.64 -14.12 -35.15
CA THR A 1188 30.17 -12.84 -34.66
C THR A 1188 30.96 -12.09 -35.73
N ASP A 1189 31.41 -10.87 -35.42
CA ASP A 1189 32.28 -10.04 -36.25
C ASP A 1189 31.74 -9.77 -37.68
N PHE A 1190 30.44 -9.47 -37.77
CA PHE A 1190 29.77 -9.07 -39.01
C PHE A 1190 30.39 -7.77 -39.55
N LYS A 1191 30.74 -7.74 -40.83
CA LYS A 1191 31.41 -6.62 -41.50
C LYS A 1191 30.95 -6.48 -42.94
N PHE A 1192 30.48 -5.30 -43.32
CA PHE A 1192 30.23 -4.98 -44.74
C PHE A 1192 31.55 -4.89 -45.52
N LYS A 1193 31.55 -5.39 -46.75
CA LYS A 1193 32.69 -5.30 -47.68
C LYS A 1193 32.57 -4.09 -48.61
#